data_AF-A0A8H6TQQ3-F1
#
_entry.id   AF-A0A8H6TQQ3-F1
#
_cell.length_a   1.000
_cell.length_b   1.000
_cell.length_c   1.000
_cell.angle_alpha   90.00
_cell.angle_beta   90.00
_cell.angle_gamma   90.00
#
_symmetry.space_group_name_H-M   'P 1'
#
loop_
_entity.id
_entity.type
_entity.pdbx_description
1 polymer ?
#
loop_
_entity_poly.entity_id
_entity_poly.type
_entity_poly.pdbx_seq_one_letter_code
_entity_poly.pdbx_strand_id
1 'polypeptide(L)'
;MATPATEHDTPPNSLGLDFEQKSPETPKDEQPAKDEQPVVEKEKKKPYVNPERVKTGGEQRDKLSEDALSERMARIREQNDKIKQRRAAIEEDEKAFRKTQESERAKLAHNKKVQENVDRTREQNAQRKLKMQQNREWDSNKPAGGGGTDWKQKAAAVAKTAEGSTPTPIASPPADATAEDGSKGPGPNLPPSSGDSWRERECAHKPNQGRWQINFVLEIIYPQLLSCHYECDPRPVRYNSHSRLWFTSALSDNAVGLLTSNLLQYSHLITRRCREHNVYAELLPCTTRINDIAFKPKGVILSGSPYSVYGPESPHVDPAVFDLGVPILGICYGLQEMAWQLKGKVDKCDHREYGFAQLKMTKIGGSTAVDALFDGLGDEMQVWMSHGDQLSAPPPDFHVIGVTATAPYAALAHNSKPFYGIQFHPEVTHSPRGKEVIGRFILDICGCSQHWTMQEFIGKEIARIREICGPTGRVIGAVSGGVDSTVAAKLMHEAIGDRFHAIMVDNGVLRLNEAKQVDEMLKRDLGVNLTVVDASDLFLSRLDGVEDPEQKRKIIGNTFINVFETKAAEIEAAAEEEEKTGAAAKGRVEWLLQGTLYPDVIESISFKGPSATIKTHHNVGGLLKDMKLKLIEPLRELFKDEVRALGRLLSIPPPLVQRHPFPGPGLAIRILGPVTREQVNILQLADAIYIEEIRKANLYDQIAQAFAVLLPVRAVGVMGDARTYEQVIALRAVQTEDFMTADWYVFPPEILRRISSRITNEVAGINRVTYDISSKPPATVEWL
;
A
#
# COMPACT_ATOMS: atom_id res chain seq x y z
N MET A 1 -7.93 45.04 -38.63
CA MET A 1 -9.06 46.00 -38.62
C MET A 1 -9.92 45.60 -37.42
N ALA A 2 -10.10 46.33 -36.32
CA ALA A 2 -9.62 47.63 -35.87
C ALA A 2 -9.50 47.56 -34.33
N THR A 3 -8.39 48.07 -33.78
CA THR A 3 -8.25 48.63 -32.41
C THR A 3 -8.59 50.14 -32.48
N PRO A 4 -8.83 50.90 -31.39
CA PRO A 4 -8.22 50.88 -30.03
C PRO A 4 -9.30 50.98 -28.89
N ALA A 5 -9.05 51.06 -27.57
CA ALA A 5 -8.01 51.74 -26.81
C ALA A 5 -7.89 51.22 -25.35
N THR A 6 -6.69 51.46 -24.81
CA THR A 6 -6.20 51.50 -23.42
C THR A 6 -6.91 52.61 -22.60
N GLU A 7 -6.90 52.79 -21.27
CA GLU A 7 -5.94 52.51 -20.17
C GLU A 7 -6.55 52.97 -18.79
N HIS A 8 -5.96 52.48 -17.68
CA HIS A 8 -5.79 53.07 -16.33
C HIS A 8 -6.88 53.19 -15.23
N ASP A 9 -6.64 52.41 -14.15
CA ASP A 9 -6.37 52.78 -12.73
C ASP A 9 -7.16 53.91 -11.99
N THR A 10 -7.95 53.44 -10.99
CA THR A 10 -8.23 53.88 -9.59
C THR A 10 -7.61 55.18 -8.97
N PRO A 11 -8.10 55.69 -7.80
CA PRO A 11 -9.47 55.89 -7.30
C PRO A 11 -9.60 57.27 -6.51
N PRO A 12 -10.38 57.48 -5.42
CA PRO A 12 -11.33 58.61 -5.34
C PRO A 12 -11.09 59.66 -4.21
N ASN A 13 -11.73 60.81 -4.34
CA ASN A 13 -12.04 61.80 -3.29
C ASN A 13 -13.52 62.16 -3.51
N SER A 14 -14.40 62.50 -2.57
CA SER A 14 -14.33 62.79 -1.14
C SER A 14 -15.78 63.14 -0.75
N LEU A 15 -16.39 62.48 0.22
CA LEU A 15 -17.58 63.00 0.93
C LEU A 15 -17.48 62.52 2.38
N GLY A 16 -17.35 63.48 3.29
CA GLY A 16 -17.24 63.24 4.73
C GLY A 16 -18.60 63.00 5.40
N LEU A 17 -18.55 62.50 6.63
CA LEU A 17 -18.93 63.23 7.84
C LEU A 17 -18.75 62.32 9.07
N ASP A 18 -18.12 62.92 10.08
CA ASP A 18 -17.81 62.58 11.47
C ASP A 18 -18.66 61.52 12.21
N PHE A 19 -18.03 60.78 13.15
CA PHE A 19 -18.19 61.03 14.60
C PHE A 19 -17.33 60.06 15.47
N GLU A 20 -16.50 60.68 16.31
CA GLU A 20 -16.03 60.33 17.67
C GLU A 20 -15.38 58.97 18.02
N GLN A 21 -14.10 59.07 18.39
CA GLN A 21 -13.32 58.09 19.16
C GLN A 21 -13.62 58.18 20.66
N LYS A 22 -13.77 57.04 21.34
CA LYS A 22 -13.52 56.89 22.79
C LYS A 22 -12.70 55.63 23.06
N SER A 23 -11.60 55.83 23.80
CA SER A 23 -10.66 54.83 24.32
C SER A 23 -11.29 53.90 25.35
N PRO A 24 -10.82 52.65 25.51
CA PRO A 24 -11.25 51.78 26.61
C PRO A 24 -10.36 51.95 27.85
N GLU A 25 -10.98 52.38 28.96
CA GLU A 25 -10.41 52.27 30.31
C GLU A 25 -10.65 50.86 30.89
N THR A 26 -9.62 50.31 31.52
CA THR A 26 -9.65 49.11 32.38
C THR A 26 -10.35 49.38 33.72
N PRO A 27 -11.13 48.41 34.24
CA PRO A 27 -11.40 48.35 35.68
C PRO A 27 -10.75 47.13 36.36
N LYS A 28 -10.27 47.41 37.58
CA LYS A 28 -9.61 46.54 38.54
C LYS A 28 -10.58 45.64 39.31
N ASP A 29 -9.96 44.64 39.94
CA ASP A 29 -10.43 43.78 41.03
C ASP A 29 -11.50 44.37 41.95
N GLU A 30 -12.58 43.61 42.14
CA GLU A 30 -13.38 43.60 43.37
C GLU A 30 -14.05 42.23 43.53
N GLN A 31 -13.67 41.49 44.59
CA GLN A 31 -14.36 40.29 45.07
C GLN A 31 -15.65 40.70 45.81
N PRO A 32 -16.72 39.88 45.73
CA PRO A 32 -17.67 39.81 46.82
C PRO A 32 -17.84 38.39 47.40
N ALA A 33 -17.82 38.42 48.73
CA ALA A 33 -18.42 37.56 49.76
C ALA A 33 -19.16 36.26 49.37
N LYS A 34 -18.86 35.24 50.20
CA LYS A 34 -19.63 34.00 50.39
C LYS A 34 -21.02 34.33 50.94
N ASP A 35 -22.05 33.85 50.27
CA ASP A 35 -23.37 33.61 50.87
C ASP A 35 -23.81 32.18 50.54
N GLU A 36 -24.09 31.42 51.60
CA GLU A 36 -24.67 30.08 51.56
C GLU A 36 -26.16 30.15 51.21
N GLN A 37 -26.61 29.34 50.24
CA GLN A 37 -28.03 29.04 50.03
C GLN A 37 -28.25 27.54 49.76
N PRO A 38 -29.42 27.00 50.16
CA PRO A 38 -29.59 25.61 50.59
C PRO A 38 -29.87 24.64 49.43
N VAL A 39 -29.55 23.37 49.67
CA VAL A 39 -29.80 22.25 48.76
C VAL A 39 -31.30 21.99 48.61
N VAL A 40 -31.83 22.13 47.39
CA VAL A 40 -33.19 21.71 47.02
C VAL A 40 -33.10 20.33 46.35
N GLU A 41 -33.66 19.30 47.00
CA GLU A 41 -33.87 17.98 46.41
C GLU A 41 -34.87 18.07 45.23
N LYS A 42 -34.44 17.66 44.04
CA LYS A 42 -35.32 17.54 42.86
C LYS A 42 -36.06 16.21 42.88
N GLU A 43 -37.38 16.26 43.05
CA GLU A 43 -38.29 15.15 42.75
C GLU A 43 -38.12 14.66 41.29
N LYS A 44 -38.02 13.35 41.11
CA LYS A 44 -37.93 12.70 39.79
C LYS A 44 -39.30 12.74 39.08
N LYS A 45 -39.40 13.50 37.98
CA LYS A 45 -40.56 13.44 37.07
C LYS A 45 -40.68 12.05 36.44
N LYS A 46 -41.88 11.46 36.48
CA LYS A 46 -42.23 10.23 35.75
C LYS A 46 -42.18 10.48 34.23
N PRO A 47 -41.77 9.50 33.39
CA PRO A 47 -41.74 9.69 31.95
C PRO A 47 -43.14 9.76 31.36
N TYR A 48 -43.32 10.66 30.39
CA TYR A 48 -44.53 10.84 29.60
C TYR A 48 -44.81 9.59 28.73
N VAL A 49 -46.06 9.10 28.76
CA VAL A 49 -46.53 8.00 27.90
C VAL A 49 -47.50 8.57 26.87
N ASN A 50 -47.15 8.43 25.59
CA ASN A 50 -47.97 8.86 24.45
C ASN A 50 -49.22 7.96 24.29
N PRO A 51 -50.45 8.49 24.38
CA PRO A 51 -51.68 7.70 24.32
C PRO A 51 -52.10 7.23 22.92
N GLU A 52 -51.45 7.67 21.82
CA GLU A 52 -51.91 7.36 20.45
C GLU A 52 -51.37 6.05 19.85
N ARG A 53 -50.59 5.26 20.58
CA ARG A 53 -49.97 4.04 20.03
C ARG A 53 -50.91 2.83 19.88
N VAL A 54 -52.23 3.00 19.99
CA VAL A 54 -53.21 1.89 20.03
C VAL A 54 -53.91 1.65 18.67
N LYS A 55 -53.59 2.38 17.58
CA LYS A 55 -54.42 2.32 16.36
C LYS A 55 -53.76 1.95 15.02
N THR A 56 -52.60 1.31 14.98
CA THR A 56 -52.11 0.70 13.73
C THR A 56 -51.58 -0.71 13.96
N GLY A 57 -52.31 -1.69 13.40
CA GLY A 57 -52.05 -3.13 13.54
C GLY A 57 -50.68 -3.54 13.04
N GLY A 58 -49.83 -3.97 13.98
CA GLY A 58 -48.68 -4.82 13.73
C GLY A 58 -48.88 -6.12 14.50
N GLU A 59 -48.56 -7.24 13.85
CA GLU A 59 -48.65 -8.60 14.37
C GLU A 59 -48.20 -8.71 15.84
N GLN A 60 -49.01 -9.39 16.66
CA GLN A 60 -48.69 -9.68 18.05
C GLN A 60 -47.37 -10.46 18.13
N ARG A 61 -46.28 -9.76 18.48
CA ARG A 61 -45.10 -10.41 19.06
C ARG A 61 -45.46 -10.83 20.47
N ASP A 62 -45.22 -12.09 20.81
CA ASP A 62 -45.43 -12.65 22.14
C ASP A 62 -44.82 -11.73 23.21
N LYS A 63 -45.66 -11.28 24.15
CA LYS A 63 -45.20 -10.53 25.31
C LYS A 63 -44.38 -11.50 26.17
N LEU A 64 -43.07 -11.26 26.26
CA LEU A 64 -42.20 -11.93 27.23
C LEU A 64 -42.83 -11.83 28.63
N SER A 65 -42.84 -12.94 29.37
CA SER A 65 -43.33 -12.94 30.76
C SER A 65 -42.54 -11.94 31.61
N GLU A 66 -43.16 -11.46 32.68
CA GLU A 66 -42.56 -10.47 33.59
C GLU A 66 -41.23 -10.98 34.18
N ASP A 67 -41.14 -12.29 34.42
CA ASP A 67 -39.92 -12.99 34.83
C ASP A 67 -38.83 -12.97 33.75
N ALA A 68 -39.19 -13.21 32.48
CA ALA A 68 -38.24 -13.18 31.36
C ALA A 68 -37.72 -11.76 31.07
N LEU A 69 -38.55 -10.74 31.33
CA LEU A 69 -38.15 -9.33 31.21
C LEU A 69 -37.18 -8.94 32.34
N SER A 70 -37.45 -9.40 33.56
CA SER A 70 -36.60 -9.18 34.73
C SER A 70 -35.23 -9.85 34.56
N GLU A 71 -35.20 -11.09 34.09
CA GLU A 71 -33.97 -11.83 33.84
C GLU A 71 -33.13 -11.17 32.72
N ARG A 72 -33.78 -10.68 31.67
CA ARG A 72 -33.11 -9.93 30.60
C ARG A 72 -32.53 -8.60 31.09
N MET A 73 -33.24 -7.89 31.96
CA MET A 73 -32.75 -6.65 32.59
C MET A 73 -31.57 -6.91 33.53
N ALA A 74 -31.57 -8.03 34.24
CA ALA A 74 -30.44 -8.45 35.08
C ALA A 74 -29.19 -8.74 34.24
N ARG A 75 -29.33 -9.48 33.14
CA ARG A 75 -28.21 -9.75 32.19
C ARG A 75 -27.65 -8.46 31.59
N ILE A 76 -28.51 -7.50 31.23
CA ILE A 76 -28.08 -6.20 30.70
C ILE A 76 -27.30 -5.39 31.76
N ARG A 77 -27.73 -5.42 33.02
CA ARG A 77 -26.99 -4.75 34.12
C ARG A 77 -25.61 -5.35 34.32
N GLU A 78 -25.52 -6.68 34.38
CA GLU A 78 -24.25 -7.39 34.51
C GLU A 78 -23.30 -7.09 33.33
N GLN A 79 -23.85 -7.06 32.11
CA GLN A 79 -23.08 -6.75 30.91
C GLN A 79 -22.58 -5.29 30.90
N ASN A 80 -23.40 -4.35 31.37
CA ASN A 80 -23.01 -2.94 31.52
C ASN A 80 -21.94 -2.74 32.61
N ASP A 81 -21.99 -3.51 33.70
CA ASP A 81 -20.98 -3.44 34.76
C ASP A 81 -19.64 -4.01 34.29
N LYS A 82 -19.64 -5.10 33.50
CA LYS A 82 -18.43 -5.61 32.82
C LYS A 82 -17.84 -4.59 31.85
N ILE A 83 -18.68 -3.85 31.12
CA ILE A 83 -18.24 -2.77 30.22
C ILE A 83 -17.59 -1.62 31.01
N LYS A 84 -18.17 -1.22 32.15
CA LYS A 84 -17.60 -0.17 33.01
C LYS A 84 -16.24 -0.57 33.57
N GLN A 85 -16.10 -1.80 34.07
CA GLN A 85 -14.83 -2.31 34.58
C GLN A 85 -13.75 -2.33 33.50
N ARG A 86 -14.11 -2.73 32.27
CA ARG A 86 -13.18 -2.76 31.14
C ARG A 86 -12.76 -1.35 30.68
N ARG A 87 -13.66 -0.37 30.73
CA ARG A 87 -13.33 1.04 30.46
C ARG A 87 -12.36 1.61 31.50
N ALA A 88 -12.56 1.29 32.78
CA ALA A 88 -11.66 1.73 33.83
C ALA A 88 -10.24 1.15 33.65
N ALA A 89 -10.12 -0.13 33.30
CA ALA A 89 -8.84 -0.76 33.02
C ALA A 89 -8.11 -0.14 31.80
N ILE A 90 -8.85 0.18 30.73
CA ILE A 90 -8.29 0.87 29.55
C ILE A 90 -7.78 2.26 29.93
N GLU A 91 -8.53 3.01 30.75
CA GLU A 91 -8.12 4.34 31.17
C GLU A 91 -6.86 4.33 32.06
N GLU A 92 -6.66 3.26 32.84
CA GLU A 92 -5.47 3.05 33.65
C GLU A 92 -4.25 2.69 32.78
N ASP A 93 -4.43 1.80 31.79
CA ASP A 93 -3.40 1.48 30.79
C ASP A 93 -3.00 2.71 29.95
N GLU A 94 -3.97 3.55 29.55
CA GLU A 94 -3.68 4.81 28.84
C GLU A 94 -2.85 5.77 29.69
N LYS A 95 -3.13 5.88 31.00
CA LYS A 95 -2.35 6.70 31.93
C LYS A 95 -0.92 6.16 32.08
N ALA A 96 -0.76 4.84 32.20
CA ALA A 96 0.55 4.20 32.25
C ALA A 96 1.35 4.40 30.96
N PHE A 97 0.69 4.30 29.80
CA PHE A 97 1.30 4.55 28.51
C PHE A 97 1.75 6.02 28.35
N ARG A 98 0.91 7.00 28.73
CA ARG A 98 1.28 8.43 28.70
C ARG A 98 2.51 8.73 29.57
N LYS A 99 2.57 8.17 30.78
CA LYS A 99 3.71 8.33 31.68
C LYS A 99 5.00 7.74 31.09
N THR A 100 4.89 6.62 30.36
CA THR A 100 6.02 6.01 29.65
C THR A 100 6.50 6.89 28.50
N GLN A 101 5.57 7.44 27.71
CA GLN A 101 5.87 8.40 26.64
C GLN A 101 6.53 9.69 27.14
N GLU A 102 6.07 10.24 28.27
CA GLU A 102 6.70 11.41 28.89
C GLU A 102 8.14 11.11 29.35
N SER A 103 8.40 9.92 29.89
CA SER A 103 9.74 9.48 30.27
C SER A 103 10.67 9.35 29.05
N GLU A 104 10.18 8.79 27.94
CA GLU A 104 10.96 8.66 26.71
C GLU A 104 11.24 10.02 26.07
N ARG A 105 10.26 10.93 26.03
CA ARG A 105 10.44 12.32 25.56
C ARG A 105 11.49 13.05 26.39
N ALA A 106 11.48 12.87 27.72
CA ALA A 106 12.49 13.46 28.59
C ALA A 106 13.89 12.91 28.33
N LYS A 107 14.03 11.60 28.09
CA LYS A 107 15.32 10.97 27.70
C LYS A 107 15.81 11.48 26.35
N LEU A 108 14.92 11.60 25.36
CA LEU A 108 15.26 12.10 24.03
C LEU A 108 15.73 13.57 24.09
N ALA A 109 15.03 14.41 24.86
CA ALA A 109 15.40 15.80 25.08
C ALA A 109 16.76 15.94 25.80
N HIS A 110 17.04 15.04 26.76
CA HIS A 110 18.34 14.98 27.42
C HIS A 110 19.46 14.59 26.44
N ASN A 111 19.25 13.53 25.64
CA ASN A 111 20.21 13.07 24.65
C ASN A 111 20.49 14.15 23.58
N LYS A 112 19.47 14.90 23.15
CA LYS A 112 19.63 16.03 22.24
C LYS A 112 20.51 17.13 22.83
N LYS A 113 20.30 17.51 24.10
CA LYS A 113 21.17 18.47 24.81
C LYS A 113 22.61 17.98 24.94
N VAL A 114 22.81 16.68 25.19
CA VAL A 114 24.14 16.08 25.26
C VAL A 114 24.83 16.16 23.89
N GLN A 115 24.11 15.85 22.82
CA GLN A 115 24.63 15.92 21.46
C GLN A 115 24.99 17.36 21.06
N GLU A 116 24.14 18.34 21.35
CA GLU A 116 24.41 19.77 21.13
C GLU A 116 25.67 20.25 21.90
N ASN A 117 25.89 19.77 23.13
CA ASN A 117 27.10 20.08 23.90
C ASN A 117 28.35 19.43 23.28
N VAL A 118 28.26 18.20 22.78
CA VAL A 118 29.36 17.51 22.08
C VAL A 118 29.72 18.25 20.80
N ASP A 119 28.71 18.66 20.02
CA ASP A 119 28.92 19.36 18.76
C ASP A 119 29.51 20.76 18.98
N ARG A 120 29.03 21.50 19.98
CA ARG A 120 29.65 22.77 20.40
C ARG A 120 31.11 22.60 20.82
N THR A 121 31.44 21.50 21.51
CA THR A 121 32.82 21.20 21.93
C THR A 121 33.71 20.85 20.72
N ARG A 122 33.17 20.11 19.75
CA ARG A 122 33.86 19.80 18.49
C ARG A 122 34.14 21.07 17.68
N GLU A 123 33.18 21.98 17.63
CA GLU A 123 33.32 23.25 16.92
C GLU A 123 34.35 24.18 17.57
N GLN A 124 34.35 24.28 18.90
CA GLN A 124 35.39 25.00 19.66
C GLN A 124 36.80 24.40 19.45
N ASN A 125 36.91 23.07 19.39
CA ASN A 125 38.17 22.39 19.11
C ASN A 125 38.64 22.60 17.66
N ALA A 126 37.72 22.60 16.70
CA ALA A 126 38.02 22.91 15.30
C ALA A 126 38.52 24.36 15.16
N GLN A 127 37.85 25.32 15.80
CA GLN A 127 38.28 26.73 15.83
C GLN A 127 39.65 26.92 16.50
N ARG A 128 39.94 26.18 17.59
CA ARG A 128 41.27 26.19 18.22
C ARG A 128 42.36 25.66 17.30
N LYS A 129 42.10 24.56 16.58
CA LYS A 129 43.03 24.02 15.58
C LYS A 129 43.27 25.00 14.44
N LEU A 130 42.22 25.68 13.97
CA LEU A 130 42.33 26.71 12.92
C LEU A 130 43.19 27.89 13.39
N LYS A 131 42.99 28.40 14.62
CA LYS A 131 43.82 29.45 15.21
C LYS A 131 45.28 29.03 15.40
N MET A 132 45.54 27.77 15.76
CA MET A 132 46.90 27.23 15.85
C MET A 132 47.59 27.12 14.48
N GLN A 133 46.83 26.79 13.42
CA GLN A 133 47.34 26.81 12.04
C GLN A 133 47.64 28.24 11.57
N GLN A 134 46.74 29.19 11.82
CA GLN A 134 46.95 30.61 11.48
C GLN A 134 48.14 31.22 12.23
N ASN A 135 48.36 30.86 13.50
CA ASN A 135 49.54 31.31 14.25
C ASN A 135 50.84 30.69 13.72
N ARG A 136 50.82 29.45 13.20
CA ARG A 136 51.99 28.84 12.57
C ARG A 136 52.33 29.48 11.22
N GLU A 137 51.33 29.90 10.45
CA GLU A 137 51.52 30.65 9.19
C GLU A 137 51.99 32.10 9.44
N TRP A 138 51.60 32.71 10.56
CA TRP A 138 52.06 34.04 10.97
C TRP A 138 53.57 34.06 11.34
N ASP A 139 54.06 33.04 12.04
CA ASP A 139 55.48 32.96 12.43
C ASP A 139 56.43 32.69 11.25
N SER A 140 55.92 32.11 10.14
CA SER A 140 56.71 31.88 8.91
C SER A 140 56.89 33.11 8.01
N ASN A 141 56.25 34.25 8.31
CA ASN A 141 56.23 35.44 7.43
C ASN A 141 56.92 36.70 8.02
N LYS A 142 57.83 36.56 9.00
CA LYS A 142 58.69 37.67 9.43
C LYS A 142 59.88 37.86 8.46
N PRO A 143 60.13 39.08 7.95
CA PRO A 143 61.24 39.34 7.03
C PRO A 143 62.61 39.27 7.73
N ALA A 144 63.59 38.69 7.05
CA ALA A 144 64.96 38.48 7.52
C ALA A 144 65.72 39.80 7.73
N GLY A 145 66.21 40.04 8.96
CA GLY A 145 67.26 41.02 9.25
C GLY A 145 68.61 40.31 9.33
N GLY A 146 69.56 40.76 8.51
CA GLY A 146 70.85 40.09 8.30
C GLY A 146 71.80 40.06 9.51
N GLY A 147 72.77 39.14 9.42
CA GLY A 147 73.99 39.15 10.23
C GLY A 147 74.44 37.78 10.74
N GLY A 148 75.35 37.14 10.01
CA GLY A 148 76.52 36.48 10.59
C GLY A 148 76.38 35.09 11.24
N THR A 149 77.02 34.13 10.57
CA THR A 149 77.92 33.09 11.14
C THR A 149 77.39 31.97 12.05
N ASP A 150 77.53 30.76 11.48
CA ASP A 150 78.20 29.59 12.06
C ASP A 150 77.52 28.80 13.19
N TRP A 151 76.82 27.74 12.79
CA TRP A 151 76.47 26.62 13.69
C TRP A 151 76.91 25.25 13.15
N LYS A 152 77.71 25.20 12.07
CA LYS A 152 78.26 23.94 11.55
C LYS A 152 79.45 23.40 12.38
N GLN A 153 79.79 24.01 13.52
CA GLN A 153 80.94 23.61 14.36
C GLN A 153 80.65 23.24 15.83
N LYS A 154 79.40 22.92 16.23
CA LYS A 154 79.12 22.49 17.62
C LYS A 154 78.47 21.13 17.84
N ALA A 155 78.36 20.29 16.80
CA ALA A 155 77.85 18.92 16.94
C ALA A 155 78.88 17.83 16.59
N ALA A 156 80.17 18.12 16.78
CA ALA A 156 81.27 17.17 16.62
C ALA A 156 82.27 17.26 17.77
N ALA A 157 81.81 17.19 19.02
CA ALA A 157 82.67 16.99 20.20
C ALA A 157 81.89 16.62 21.47
N VAL A 158 80.92 15.70 21.41
CA VAL A 158 80.48 14.93 22.59
C VAL A 158 80.18 13.50 22.13
N ALA A 159 81.23 12.81 21.70
CA ALA A 159 81.24 11.36 21.53
C ALA A 159 82.46 10.83 22.29
N LYS A 160 82.25 10.41 23.54
CA LYS A 160 82.96 9.31 24.21
C LYS A 160 82.28 9.00 25.54
N THR A 161 82.13 7.69 25.78
CA THR A 161 81.73 6.97 27.01
C THR A 161 80.27 7.07 27.47
N ALA A 162 79.43 6.10 27.06
CA ALA A 162 78.98 4.99 27.90
C ALA A 162 77.87 4.18 27.20
N GLU A 163 78.07 2.87 27.10
CA GLU A 163 77.19 1.86 26.50
C GLU A 163 75.99 1.50 27.40
N GLY A 164 74.91 0.96 26.81
CA GLY A 164 73.97 0.09 27.54
C GLY A 164 72.47 0.20 27.21
N SER A 165 72.02 -0.60 26.22
CA SER A 165 70.75 -1.37 26.15
C SER A 165 69.34 -0.74 26.35
N THR A 166 68.59 -0.62 25.22
CA THR A 166 67.19 -1.10 24.87
C THR A 166 66.00 -1.01 25.86
N PRO A 167 64.70 -1.03 25.44
CA PRO A 167 64.12 -1.34 24.11
C PRO A 167 62.99 -0.41 23.57
N THR A 168 62.60 -0.75 22.34
CA THR A 168 61.56 -0.34 21.36
C THR A 168 60.14 0.07 21.83
N PRO A 169 59.44 0.94 21.07
CA PRO A 169 57.99 1.06 21.02
C PRO A 169 57.33 0.45 19.76
N ILE A 170 56.01 0.42 19.84
CA ILE A 170 54.99 -0.36 19.14
C ILE A 170 54.69 0.08 17.69
N ALA A 171 54.28 -0.92 16.91
CA ALA A 171 53.88 -0.92 15.51
C ALA A 171 52.55 -0.22 15.18
N SER A 172 52.46 0.20 13.91
CA SER A 172 51.21 0.30 13.12
C SER A 172 51.25 -0.76 12.01
N PRO A 173 50.11 -1.18 11.46
CA PRO A 173 50.06 -1.56 10.05
C PRO A 173 49.00 -0.77 9.28
N PRO A 174 49.21 -0.59 7.96
CA PRO A 174 48.11 -0.75 7.03
C PRO A 174 48.44 -1.73 5.89
N ALA A 175 47.42 -1.94 5.08
CA ALA A 175 47.17 -2.95 4.06
C ALA A 175 48.10 -2.95 2.83
N ASP A 176 48.10 -4.09 2.15
CA ASP A 176 48.45 -4.37 0.74
C ASP A 176 47.66 -5.63 0.35
N ALA A 177 47.38 -6.01 -0.89
CA ALA A 177 47.36 -5.42 -2.21
C ALA A 177 46.73 -6.49 -3.14
N THR A 178 46.34 -6.07 -4.33
CA THR A 178 45.77 -6.86 -5.43
C THR A 178 46.79 -7.73 -6.19
N ALA A 179 46.27 -8.85 -6.72
CA ALA A 179 46.49 -9.44 -8.06
C ALA A 179 47.82 -10.10 -8.49
N GLU A 180 47.61 -11.26 -9.13
CA GLU A 180 48.26 -11.82 -10.32
C GLU A 180 49.52 -12.71 -10.25
N ASP A 181 49.28 -13.96 -10.67
CA ASP A 181 49.98 -14.70 -11.75
C ASP A 181 50.87 -15.92 -11.38
N GLY A 182 50.76 -16.97 -12.22
CA GLY A 182 51.92 -17.76 -12.60
C GLY A 182 52.12 -19.20 -12.08
N SER A 183 51.30 -20.15 -12.55
CA SER A 183 51.75 -21.43 -13.17
C SER A 183 52.41 -22.60 -12.35
N LYS A 184 52.07 -23.82 -12.81
CA LYS A 184 52.72 -25.15 -12.69
C LYS A 184 52.28 -26.10 -11.55
N GLY A 185 51.63 -27.22 -11.93
CA GLY A 185 51.39 -28.43 -11.09
C GLY A 185 52.63 -29.34 -10.98
N PRO A 186 52.54 -30.66 -10.66
CA PRO A 186 51.36 -31.52 -10.36
C PRO A 186 51.47 -32.44 -9.10
N GLY A 187 50.31 -32.84 -8.52
CA GLY A 187 49.94 -34.07 -7.75
C GLY A 187 50.87 -34.72 -6.67
N PRO A 188 50.48 -35.85 -6.03
CA PRO A 188 49.16 -36.36 -5.60
C PRO A 188 49.15 -36.88 -4.11
N ASN A 189 48.05 -37.53 -3.70
CA ASN A 189 47.88 -38.50 -2.57
C ASN A 189 47.26 -38.05 -1.22
N LEU A 190 45.93 -38.22 -1.14
CA LEU A 190 45.12 -38.98 -0.14
C LEU A 190 45.85 -39.86 0.94
N PRO A 191 45.15 -40.39 1.98
CA PRO A 191 44.32 -39.80 3.04
C PRO A 191 44.71 -40.42 4.44
N PRO A 192 43.80 -40.86 5.35
CA PRO A 192 43.08 -40.15 6.40
C PRO A 192 43.44 -40.68 7.83
N SER A 193 42.69 -40.26 8.85
CA SER A 193 42.09 -41.10 9.92
C SER A 193 42.27 -40.60 11.36
N SER A 194 41.13 -40.69 12.07
CA SER A 194 40.95 -41.02 13.50
C SER A 194 41.58 -40.09 14.55
N GLY A 195 40.97 -39.81 15.70
CA GLY A 195 39.86 -40.43 16.38
C GLY A 195 40.00 -40.11 17.88
N ASP A 196 38.86 -39.87 18.51
CA ASP A 196 38.49 -40.21 19.88
C ASP A 196 39.23 -39.68 21.13
N SER A 197 38.40 -39.04 21.97
CA SER A 197 38.30 -39.18 23.45
C SER A 197 39.45 -38.55 24.27
N TRP A 198 39.21 -37.84 25.37
CA TRP A 198 38.70 -38.26 26.69
C TRP A 198 38.22 -37.04 27.49
N ARG A 199 36.96 -36.98 27.92
CA ARG A 199 36.41 -37.16 29.30
C ARG A 199 37.11 -36.45 30.49
N GLU A 200 36.31 -35.59 31.14
CA GLU A 200 36.01 -35.45 32.60
C GLU A 200 37.18 -35.21 33.57
N ARG A 201 37.20 -34.29 34.53
CA ARG A 201 36.28 -33.79 35.59
C ARG A 201 37.07 -32.62 36.26
N GLU A 202 36.59 -31.63 37.00
CA GLU A 202 35.65 -31.59 38.11
C GLU A 202 35.46 -30.11 38.55
N CYS A 203 34.29 -29.80 39.13
CA CYS A 203 33.86 -28.48 39.57
C CYS A 203 34.47 -28.03 40.91
N ALA A 204 34.71 -26.72 41.08
CA ALA A 204 34.52 -26.03 42.38
C ALA A 204 34.37 -24.48 42.25
N HIS A 205 33.16 -24.02 42.59
CA HIS A 205 32.81 -22.80 43.35
C HIS A 205 33.31 -21.38 42.95
N LYS A 206 32.30 -20.58 42.56
CA LYS A 206 32.13 -19.09 42.55
C LYS A 206 32.58 -18.38 43.85
N PRO A 207 32.85 -17.04 43.90
CA PRO A 207 31.93 -16.00 43.37
C PRO A 207 32.48 -14.65 42.85
N ASN A 208 31.58 -14.00 42.08
CA ASN A 208 31.36 -12.56 41.84
C ASN A 208 32.54 -11.62 41.53
N GLN A 209 32.49 -10.97 40.36
CA GLN A 209 32.09 -9.55 40.21
C GLN A 209 32.27 -9.08 38.75
N GLY A 210 31.28 -8.33 38.25
CA GLY A 210 31.54 -7.15 37.41
C GLY A 210 31.69 -7.30 35.89
N ARG A 211 30.65 -6.84 35.20
CA ARG A 211 30.68 -5.92 34.04
C ARG A 211 31.15 -6.41 32.65
N TRP A 212 30.16 -6.35 31.73
CA TRP A 212 30.20 -5.79 30.37
C TRP A 212 31.24 -6.29 29.37
N GLN A 213 30.80 -7.13 28.43
CA GLN A 213 31.12 -7.08 26.99
C GLN A 213 30.02 -7.86 26.26
N ILE A 214 29.19 -7.18 25.46
CA ILE A 214 29.20 -7.25 23.99
C ILE A 214 29.43 -8.67 23.50
N ASN A 215 28.37 -9.34 23.05
CA ASN A 215 28.48 -10.31 21.96
C ASN A 215 27.18 -10.41 21.16
N PHE A 216 27.38 -10.33 19.85
CA PHE A 216 26.56 -10.87 18.78
C PHE A 216 26.06 -12.28 19.13
N VAL A 217 24.80 -12.56 18.80
CA VAL A 217 24.29 -13.94 18.70
C VAL A 217 23.56 -14.07 17.36
N LEU A 218 24.16 -14.87 16.48
CA LEU A 218 23.43 -15.69 15.53
C LEU A 218 22.94 -16.93 16.27
N GLU A 219 21.73 -17.36 15.90
CA GLU A 219 21.23 -18.74 15.83
C GLU A 219 20.28 -19.32 16.92
N ILE A 220 19.14 -19.83 16.40
CA ILE A 220 18.22 -20.93 16.82
C ILE A 220 17.19 -20.69 17.96
N ILE A 221 15.89 -20.86 17.64
CA ILE A 221 14.95 -21.90 18.16
C ILE A 221 13.46 -21.49 17.95
N TYR A 222 12.73 -22.38 17.26
CA TYR A 222 11.26 -22.47 17.12
C TYR A 222 10.66 -23.26 18.33
N PRO A 223 9.33 -23.50 18.40
CA PRO A 223 8.30 -22.83 19.20
C PRO A 223 8.02 -23.47 20.59
N GLN A 224 7.37 -22.74 21.52
CA GLN A 224 6.54 -23.33 22.58
C GLN A 224 5.65 -22.27 23.23
N LEU A 225 4.33 -22.36 23.02
CA LEU A 225 3.33 -22.39 24.10
C LEU A 225 1.93 -22.64 23.51
N LEU A 226 1.43 -23.84 23.80
CA LEU A 226 0.06 -24.28 23.59
C LEU A 226 -0.84 -23.75 24.73
N SER A 227 -2.15 -23.82 24.48
CA SER A 227 -3.28 -23.81 25.42
C SER A 227 -3.68 -22.48 26.08
N CYS A 228 -4.63 -21.80 25.43
CA CYS A 228 -5.84 -21.34 26.13
C CYS A 228 -7.04 -21.64 25.22
N HIS A 229 -7.85 -22.60 25.63
CA HIS A 229 -9.20 -22.80 25.10
C HIS A 229 -10.00 -21.52 25.28
N TYR A 230 -10.53 -20.97 24.19
CA TYR A 230 -11.74 -20.17 24.20
C TYR A 230 -12.62 -20.62 23.05
N GLU A 231 -13.76 -21.23 23.41
CA GLU A 231 -14.92 -21.40 22.56
C GLU A 231 -15.33 -20.02 22.04
N CYS A 232 -15.08 -19.76 20.76
CA CYS A 232 -15.67 -18.64 20.05
C CYS A 232 -16.78 -19.18 19.15
N ASP A 233 -18.00 -19.00 19.64
CA ASP A 233 -19.29 -19.06 18.94
C ASP A 233 -19.17 -18.56 17.47
N PRO A 234 -19.41 -19.42 16.46
CA PRO A 234 -19.34 -19.05 15.06
C PRO A 234 -20.67 -18.42 14.65
N ARG A 235 -20.90 -17.15 15.00
CA ARG A 235 -21.97 -16.36 14.39
C ARG A 235 -21.41 -15.55 13.22
N PRO A 236 -21.77 -15.88 11.97
CA PRO A 236 -21.33 -15.11 10.82
C PRO A 236 -21.90 -13.69 10.94
N VAL A 237 -21.03 -12.70 10.71
CA VAL A 237 -21.46 -11.37 10.28
C VAL A 237 -22.41 -11.60 9.11
N ARG A 238 -23.65 -11.11 9.20
CA ARG A 238 -24.67 -11.27 8.16
C ARG A 238 -24.22 -10.54 6.88
N TYR A 239 -23.40 -11.22 6.09
CA TYR A 239 -23.18 -10.89 4.69
C TYR A 239 -24.47 -11.18 3.94
N ASN A 240 -25.01 -10.18 3.28
CA ASN A 240 -26.21 -10.34 2.48
C ASN A 240 -25.83 -11.16 1.24
N SER A 241 -26.16 -12.46 1.23
CA SER A 241 -25.92 -13.40 0.12
C SER A 241 -26.55 -12.98 -1.21
N HIS A 242 -27.42 -11.97 -1.19
CA HIS A 242 -28.05 -11.40 -2.38
C HIS A 242 -27.07 -10.67 -3.31
N SER A 243 -25.94 -10.14 -2.82
CA SER A 243 -25.01 -9.39 -3.68
C SER A 243 -24.29 -10.25 -4.72
N ARG A 244 -24.20 -11.57 -4.50
CA ARG A 244 -23.51 -12.51 -5.38
C ARG A 244 -24.39 -13.06 -6.52
N LEU A 245 -25.71 -12.97 -6.39
CA LEU A 245 -26.67 -13.73 -7.22
C LEU A 245 -27.15 -12.98 -8.48
N TRP A 246 -27.08 -11.66 -8.52
CA TRP A 246 -27.70 -10.90 -9.61
C TRP A 246 -26.83 -10.79 -10.86
N PHE A 247 -25.55 -10.44 -10.73
CA PHE A 247 -24.63 -10.39 -11.88
C PHE A 247 -24.31 -11.79 -12.42
N THR A 248 -24.18 -12.78 -11.52
CA THR A 248 -23.95 -14.18 -11.90
C THR A 248 -25.09 -14.73 -12.74
N SER A 249 -26.37 -14.45 -12.44
CA SER A 249 -27.48 -15.02 -13.24
C SER A 249 -27.62 -14.46 -14.66
N ALA A 250 -27.21 -13.20 -14.91
CA ALA A 250 -27.38 -12.56 -16.21
C ALA A 250 -26.17 -12.72 -17.16
N LEU A 251 -25.00 -13.11 -16.62
CA LEU A 251 -23.77 -13.37 -17.38
C LEU A 251 -23.31 -14.85 -17.30
N SER A 252 -23.98 -15.69 -16.49
CA SER A 252 -23.58 -17.08 -16.20
C SER A 252 -23.38 -17.93 -17.44
N ASP A 253 -24.22 -17.73 -18.46
CA ASP A 253 -24.25 -18.61 -19.63
C ASP A 253 -23.04 -18.41 -20.55
N ASN A 254 -22.19 -17.41 -20.29
CA ASN A 254 -21.01 -17.05 -21.08
C ASN A 254 -19.73 -16.82 -20.26
N ALA A 255 -19.71 -17.20 -18.98
CA ALA A 255 -18.57 -16.98 -18.08
C ALA A 255 -17.49 -18.08 -18.21
N VAL A 256 -16.22 -17.69 -18.11
CA VAL A 256 -15.10 -18.62 -17.85
C VAL A 256 -14.90 -18.70 -16.33
N GLY A 257 -14.93 -19.91 -15.77
CA GLY A 257 -14.64 -20.11 -14.35
C GLY A 257 -13.16 -20.34 -14.16
N LEU A 258 -12.44 -19.43 -13.50
CA LEU A 258 -11.01 -19.57 -13.26
C LEU A 258 -10.81 -20.19 -11.86
N LEU A 259 -10.48 -21.49 -11.80
CA LEU A 259 -10.23 -22.23 -10.55
C LEU A 259 -8.73 -22.21 -10.23
N THR A 260 -8.32 -21.40 -9.27
CA THR A 260 -6.88 -21.16 -9.05
C THR A 260 -6.33 -21.95 -7.90
N SER A 261 -5.23 -22.67 -8.16
CA SER A 261 -4.49 -23.48 -7.20
C SER A 261 -3.97 -22.64 -6.02
N ASN A 262 -3.73 -21.34 -6.22
CA ASN A 262 -3.34 -20.43 -5.14
C ASN A 262 -3.48 -18.95 -5.53
N LEU A 263 -3.62 -18.07 -4.54
CA LEU A 263 -3.50 -16.61 -4.63
C LEU A 263 -2.02 -16.22 -4.83
N LEU A 264 -1.41 -16.71 -5.90
CA LEU A 264 -0.13 -16.19 -6.34
C LEU A 264 -0.34 -14.87 -7.08
N GLN A 265 0.70 -14.04 -7.04
CA GLN A 265 0.83 -12.76 -7.74
C GLN A 265 0.31 -12.75 -9.19
N TYR A 266 0.35 -13.89 -9.90
CA TYR A 266 -0.05 -13.99 -11.32
C TYR A 266 -1.50 -14.45 -11.56
N SER A 267 -2.22 -14.99 -10.58
CA SER A 267 -3.61 -15.46 -10.77
C SER A 267 -4.56 -14.31 -11.15
N HIS A 268 -4.29 -13.11 -10.60
CA HIS A 268 -4.98 -11.87 -11.00
C HIS A 268 -4.71 -11.50 -12.47
N LEU A 269 -3.49 -11.73 -12.96
CA LEU A 269 -3.12 -11.45 -14.34
C LEU A 269 -3.86 -12.37 -15.30
N ILE A 270 -4.01 -13.66 -15.00
CA ILE A 270 -4.80 -14.58 -15.83
C ILE A 270 -6.24 -14.05 -15.97
N THR A 271 -6.88 -13.70 -14.84
CA THR A 271 -8.24 -13.12 -14.85
C THR A 271 -8.30 -11.86 -15.70
N ARG A 272 -7.31 -10.98 -15.53
CA ARG A 272 -7.21 -9.74 -16.29
C ARG A 272 -7.05 -10.00 -17.79
N ARG A 273 -6.19 -10.93 -18.22
CA ARG A 273 -6.01 -11.28 -19.63
C ARG A 273 -7.29 -11.86 -20.24
N CYS A 274 -8.09 -12.62 -19.48
CA CYS A 274 -9.42 -13.03 -19.94
C CYS A 274 -10.34 -11.82 -20.19
N ARG A 275 -10.36 -10.86 -19.27
CA ARG A 275 -11.20 -9.66 -19.39
C ARG A 275 -10.75 -8.70 -20.47
N GLU A 276 -9.46 -8.66 -20.79
CA GLU A 276 -8.94 -7.91 -21.94
C GLU A 276 -9.44 -8.45 -23.29
N HIS A 277 -9.92 -9.69 -23.33
CA HIS A 277 -10.63 -10.27 -24.48
C HIS A 277 -12.14 -10.05 -24.41
N ASN A 278 -12.61 -9.20 -23.49
CA ASN A 278 -14.02 -8.92 -23.19
C ASN A 278 -14.80 -10.18 -22.77
N VAL A 279 -14.14 -11.12 -22.08
CA VAL A 279 -14.77 -12.31 -21.50
C VAL A 279 -14.78 -12.18 -19.98
N TYR A 280 -15.95 -12.39 -19.37
CA TYR A 280 -16.05 -12.42 -17.91
C TYR A 280 -15.32 -13.63 -17.34
N ALA A 281 -14.45 -13.37 -16.37
CA ALA A 281 -13.73 -14.38 -15.63
C ALA A 281 -13.81 -14.09 -14.13
N GLU A 282 -14.14 -15.14 -13.36
CA GLU A 282 -14.17 -15.12 -11.90
C GLU A 282 -13.05 -16.00 -11.33
N LEU A 283 -12.22 -15.40 -10.48
CA LEU A 283 -11.17 -16.04 -9.73
C LEU A 283 -11.74 -16.75 -8.49
N LEU A 284 -11.55 -18.07 -8.42
CA LEU A 284 -12.00 -18.91 -7.33
C LEU A 284 -10.81 -19.57 -6.59
N PRO A 285 -10.89 -19.75 -5.26
CA PRO A 285 -9.91 -20.54 -4.51
C PRO A 285 -9.87 -22.01 -4.96
N CYS A 286 -8.71 -22.65 -4.86
CA CYS A 286 -8.51 -24.06 -5.20
C CYS A 286 -9.37 -25.02 -4.39
N THR A 287 -9.67 -24.63 -3.15
CA THR A 287 -10.50 -25.39 -2.21
C THR A 287 -12.00 -25.30 -2.52
N THR A 288 -12.39 -24.52 -3.53
CA THR A 288 -13.79 -24.42 -3.95
C THR A 288 -14.24 -25.76 -4.51
N ARG A 289 -15.23 -26.38 -3.85
CA ARG A 289 -15.85 -27.59 -4.38
C ARG A 289 -16.71 -27.23 -5.59
N ILE A 290 -16.68 -28.08 -6.61
CA ILE A 290 -17.41 -27.84 -7.86
C ILE A 290 -18.92 -27.71 -7.60
N ASN A 291 -19.46 -28.49 -6.66
CA ASN A 291 -20.87 -28.43 -6.27
C ASN A 291 -21.28 -27.12 -5.58
N ASP A 292 -20.32 -26.34 -5.06
CA ASP A 292 -20.59 -25.06 -4.40
C ASP A 292 -20.60 -23.89 -5.39
N ILE A 293 -20.27 -24.12 -6.68
CA ILE A 293 -20.26 -23.10 -7.73
C ILE A 293 -21.69 -22.89 -8.24
N ALA A 294 -22.19 -21.65 -8.15
CA ALA A 294 -23.57 -21.31 -8.50
C ALA A 294 -23.87 -21.27 -10.01
N PHE A 295 -22.85 -21.44 -10.86
CA PHE A 295 -22.95 -21.40 -12.32
C PHE A 295 -22.09 -22.50 -12.95
N LYS A 296 -22.41 -22.87 -14.20
CA LYS A 296 -21.58 -23.80 -14.97
C LYS A 296 -20.59 -22.99 -15.84
N PRO A 297 -19.27 -23.09 -15.62
CA PRO A 297 -18.30 -22.36 -16.43
C PRO A 297 -18.22 -22.91 -17.85
N LYS A 298 -17.91 -22.06 -18.84
CA LYS A 298 -17.60 -22.49 -20.22
C LYS A 298 -16.22 -23.11 -20.38
N GLY A 299 -15.31 -22.83 -19.45
CA GLY A 299 -13.97 -23.40 -19.40
C GLY A 299 -13.33 -23.10 -18.05
N VAL A 300 -12.29 -23.87 -17.74
CA VAL A 300 -11.52 -23.77 -16.49
C VAL A 300 -10.05 -23.51 -16.79
N ILE A 301 -9.44 -22.58 -16.06
CA ILE A 301 -7.98 -22.40 -16.07
C ILE A 301 -7.48 -22.71 -14.66
N LEU A 302 -6.47 -23.58 -14.55
CA LEU A 302 -5.77 -23.93 -13.31
C LEU A 302 -4.46 -23.15 -13.26
N SER A 303 -4.30 -22.27 -12.28
CA SER A 303 -3.14 -21.37 -12.17
C SER A 303 -1.87 -22.05 -11.69
N GLY A 304 -0.75 -21.32 -11.79
CA GLY A 304 0.52 -21.68 -11.16
C GLY A 304 0.53 -21.53 -9.63
N SER A 305 1.55 -22.09 -8.98
CA SER A 305 1.74 -22.10 -7.52
C SER A 305 3.23 -22.35 -7.20
N PRO A 306 3.75 -21.90 -6.03
CA PRO A 306 5.15 -22.12 -5.66
C PRO A 306 5.37 -23.49 -4.99
N TYR A 307 4.29 -24.24 -4.74
CA TYR A 307 4.33 -25.56 -4.12
C TYR A 307 4.75 -26.62 -5.16
N SER A 308 5.37 -27.69 -4.66
CA SER A 308 5.55 -28.93 -5.40
C SER A 308 4.28 -29.76 -5.26
N VAL A 309 3.73 -30.35 -6.32
CA VAL A 309 2.44 -31.09 -6.27
C VAL A 309 2.40 -32.22 -5.23
N TYR A 310 3.54 -32.81 -4.88
CA TYR A 310 3.63 -33.89 -3.87
C TYR A 310 3.85 -33.38 -2.44
N GLY A 311 3.98 -32.07 -2.24
CA GLY A 311 4.18 -31.51 -0.91
C GLY A 311 2.97 -31.78 0.00
N PRO A 312 3.17 -31.95 1.32
CA PRO A 312 2.08 -32.24 2.25
C PRO A 312 1.08 -31.08 2.40
N GLU A 313 1.50 -29.84 2.13
CA GLU A 313 0.64 -28.65 2.18
C GLU A 313 0.23 -28.14 0.79
N SER A 314 0.36 -28.99 -0.22
CA SER A 314 0.12 -28.57 -1.60
C SER A 314 -1.35 -28.32 -1.84
N PRO A 315 -1.70 -27.22 -2.54
CA PRO A 315 -3.09 -26.96 -2.86
C PRO A 315 -3.55 -27.92 -3.96
N HIS A 316 -4.64 -28.63 -3.70
CA HIS A 316 -5.27 -29.49 -4.68
C HIS A 316 -6.67 -28.97 -4.99
N VAL A 317 -7.05 -29.08 -6.26
CA VAL A 317 -8.39 -28.74 -6.71
C VAL A 317 -9.34 -29.88 -6.42
N ASP A 318 -10.64 -29.60 -6.35
CA ASP A 318 -11.66 -30.64 -6.31
C ASP A 318 -11.54 -31.53 -7.57
N PRO A 319 -11.26 -32.85 -7.45
CA PRO A 319 -11.08 -33.74 -8.59
C PRO A 319 -12.27 -33.75 -9.56
N ALA A 320 -13.48 -33.42 -9.07
CA ALA A 320 -14.68 -33.29 -9.89
C ALA A 320 -14.54 -32.25 -11.03
N VAL A 321 -13.55 -31.35 -10.95
CA VAL A 321 -13.27 -30.37 -12.02
C VAL A 321 -12.98 -31.06 -13.36
N PHE A 322 -12.31 -32.21 -13.35
CA PHE A 322 -11.94 -32.97 -14.56
C PHE A 322 -13.12 -33.74 -15.17
N ASP A 323 -14.26 -33.78 -14.48
CA ASP A 323 -15.49 -34.46 -14.92
C ASP A 323 -16.60 -33.46 -15.35
N LEU A 324 -16.35 -32.15 -15.30
CA LEU A 324 -17.31 -31.09 -15.67
C LEU A 324 -17.75 -31.10 -17.14
N GLY A 325 -16.98 -31.75 -18.01
CA GLY A 325 -17.22 -31.78 -19.45
C GLY A 325 -16.98 -30.43 -20.13
N VAL A 326 -16.07 -29.62 -19.60
CA VAL A 326 -15.69 -28.30 -20.14
C VAL A 326 -14.17 -28.27 -20.40
N PRO A 327 -13.67 -27.41 -21.30
CA PRO A 327 -12.24 -27.24 -21.53
C PRO A 327 -11.46 -26.85 -20.27
N ILE A 328 -10.23 -27.36 -20.13
CA ILE A 328 -9.35 -27.08 -18.99
C ILE A 328 -7.96 -26.70 -19.50
N LEU A 329 -7.41 -25.58 -19.00
CA LEU A 329 -6.03 -25.16 -19.23
C LEU A 329 -5.25 -25.15 -17.92
N GLY A 330 -4.24 -26.00 -17.77
CA GLY A 330 -3.31 -25.98 -16.64
C GLY A 330 -2.07 -25.13 -16.92
N ILE A 331 -1.74 -24.17 -16.05
CA ILE A 331 -0.57 -23.29 -16.18
C ILE A 331 0.43 -23.59 -15.06
N CYS A 332 1.66 -23.96 -15.43
CA CYS A 332 2.75 -24.31 -14.52
C CYS A 332 2.30 -25.38 -13.49
N TYR A 333 2.09 -25.03 -12.23
CA TYR A 333 1.51 -25.93 -11.23
C TYR A 333 0.16 -26.52 -11.66
N GLY A 334 -0.68 -25.77 -12.38
CA GLY A 334 -1.95 -26.30 -12.90
C GLY A 334 -1.77 -27.44 -13.90
N LEU A 335 -0.71 -27.40 -14.73
CA LEU A 335 -0.30 -28.53 -15.58
C LEU A 335 0.18 -29.71 -14.71
N GLN A 336 0.94 -29.44 -13.65
CA GLN A 336 1.45 -30.46 -12.74
C GLN A 336 0.33 -31.15 -11.94
N GLU A 337 -0.65 -30.39 -11.44
CA GLU A 337 -1.86 -30.89 -10.77
C GLU A 337 -2.69 -31.75 -11.72
N MET A 338 -2.92 -31.26 -12.94
CA MET A 338 -3.60 -32.03 -13.98
C MET A 338 -2.86 -33.34 -14.26
N ALA A 339 -1.53 -33.28 -14.39
CA ALA A 339 -0.74 -34.47 -14.67
C ALA A 339 -0.77 -35.46 -13.50
N TRP A 340 -0.63 -34.99 -12.27
CA TRP A 340 -0.68 -35.81 -11.07
C TRP A 340 -2.01 -36.55 -10.92
N GLN A 341 -3.14 -35.84 -11.07
CA GLN A 341 -4.49 -36.42 -11.01
C GLN A 341 -4.73 -37.44 -12.12
N LEU A 342 -4.18 -37.20 -13.32
CA LEU A 342 -4.34 -38.05 -14.49
C LEU A 342 -3.23 -39.11 -14.66
N LYS A 343 -2.49 -39.42 -13.58
CA LYS A 343 -1.47 -40.50 -13.52
C LYS A 343 -0.20 -40.26 -14.36
N GLY A 344 0.13 -39.01 -14.64
CA GLY A 344 1.46 -38.59 -15.11
C GLY A 344 2.51 -38.59 -13.99
N LYS A 345 3.74 -38.16 -14.30
CA LYS A 345 4.83 -38.02 -13.31
C LYS A 345 5.42 -36.63 -13.34
N VAL A 346 5.62 -36.06 -12.15
CA VAL A 346 6.27 -34.77 -11.93
C VAL A 346 7.52 -35.04 -11.09
N ASP A 347 8.65 -34.44 -11.45
CA ASP A 347 9.91 -34.56 -10.72
C ASP A 347 10.45 -33.17 -10.38
N LYS A 348 11.22 -33.08 -9.29
CA LYS A 348 11.99 -31.88 -8.97
C LYS A 348 13.12 -31.74 -9.99
N CYS A 349 13.28 -30.55 -10.55
CA CYS A 349 14.42 -30.28 -11.43
C CYS A 349 15.59 -29.73 -10.62
N ASP A 350 16.81 -30.23 -10.89
CA ASP A 350 18.05 -29.71 -10.28
C ASP A 350 18.36 -28.27 -10.74
N HIS A 351 17.84 -27.88 -11.91
CA HIS A 351 17.93 -26.54 -12.46
C HIS A 351 16.57 -25.85 -12.33
N ARG A 352 16.47 -24.83 -11.47
CA ARG A 352 15.30 -23.96 -11.44
C ARG A 352 15.38 -23.03 -12.65
N GLU A 353 14.46 -23.20 -13.59
CA GLU A 353 14.36 -22.33 -14.76
C GLU A 353 13.45 -21.15 -14.43
N TYR A 354 14.08 -20.04 -14.04
CA TYR A 354 13.44 -18.73 -13.94
C TYR A 354 14.00 -17.86 -15.04
N GLY A 355 13.21 -17.58 -16.07
CA GLY A 355 13.67 -16.73 -17.15
C GLY A 355 12.98 -16.95 -18.48
N PHE A 356 13.53 -16.28 -19.49
CA PHE A 356 13.12 -16.43 -20.87
C PHE A 356 13.57 -17.77 -21.43
N ALA A 357 12.67 -18.45 -22.13
CA ALA A 357 12.95 -19.65 -22.91
C ALA A 357 12.31 -19.54 -24.29
N GLN A 358 12.85 -20.31 -25.25
CA GLN A 358 12.24 -20.46 -26.57
C GLN A 358 11.42 -21.76 -26.58
N LEU A 359 10.10 -21.61 -26.69
CA LEU A 359 9.17 -22.72 -26.87
C LEU A 359 9.12 -23.08 -28.35
N LYS A 360 9.41 -24.33 -28.68
CA LYS A 360 9.16 -24.92 -30.01
C LYS A 360 7.83 -25.64 -29.97
N MET A 361 6.88 -25.19 -30.79
CA MET A 361 5.54 -25.76 -30.88
C MET A 361 5.54 -26.87 -31.93
N THR A 362 4.94 -28.01 -31.58
CA THR A 362 4.88 -29.19 -32.45
C THR A 362 3.44 -29.42 -32.85
N LYS A 363 3.17 -29.46 -34.16
CA LYS A 363 1.87 -29.87 -34.69
C LYS A 363 1.83 -31.38 -34.80
N ILE A 364 0.80 -32.00 -34.25
CA ILE A 364 0.62 -33.45 -34.34
C ILE A 364 0.07 -33.83 -35.71
N GLY A 365 -0.80 -33.00 -36.30
CA GLY A 365 -1.38 -33.24 -37.61
C GLY A 365 -2.31 -34.45 -37.60
N GLY A 366 -3.61 -34.22 -37.40
CA GLY A 366 -4.63 -35.29 -37.41
C GLY A 366 -5.90 -35.00 -36.62
N SER A 367 -5.84 -34.06 -35.66
CA SER A 367 -6.99 -33.55 -34.90
C SER A 367 -6.86 -32.05 -34.73
N THR A 368 -7.82 -31.27 -35.25
CA THR A 368 -7.83 -29.81 -35.11
C THR A 368 -7.91 -29.36 -33.66
N ALA A 369 -8.45 -30.20 -32.76
CA ALA A 369 -8.55 -29.90 -31.34
C ALA A 369 -7.17 -29.91 -30.66
N VAL A 370 -6.32 -30.91 -30.90
CA VAL A 370 -5.02 -31.03 -30.23
C VAL A 370 -4.10 -29.84 -30.55
N ASP A 371 -4.15 -29.37 -31.80
CA ASP A 371 -3.31 -28.26 -32.28
C ASP A 371 -3.94 -26.87 -32.00
N ALA A 372 -5.16 -26.80 -31.42
CA ALA A 372 -5.94 -25.56 -31.33
C ALA A 372 -5.31 -24.46 -30.48
N LEU A 373 -4.62 -24.81 -29.38
CA LEU A 373 -4.08 -23.84 -28.43
C LEU A 373 -3.03 -22.90 -29.06
N PHE A 374 -2.27 -23.41 -30.03
CA PHE A 374 -1.17 -22.69 -30.68
C PHE A 374 -1.45 -22.36 -32.15
N ASP A 375 -2.70 -22.48 -32.60
CA ASP A 375 -3.03 -22.21 -33.98
C ASP A 375 -2.76 -20.74 -34.36
N GLY A 376 -2.06 -20.56 -35.49
CA GLY A 376 -1.59 -19.25 -35.96
C GLY A 376 -0.45 -18.61 -35.15
N LEU A 377 0.16 -19.29 -34.18
CA LEU A 377 1.26 -18.75 -33.38
C LEU A 377 2.67 -19.03 -33.96
N GLY A 378 2.74 -19.67 -35.13
CA GLY A 378 4.00 -20.08 -35.76
C GLY A 378 4.60 -21.32 -35.11
N ASP A 379 5.88 -21.57 -35.36
CA ASP A 379 6.57 -22.80 -34.90
C ASP A 379 7.40 -22.57 -33.64
N GLU A 380 7.75 -21.32 -33.32
CA GLU A 380 8.47 -20.98 -32.10
C GLU A 380 7.96 -19.68 -31.47
N MET A 381 8.02 -19.59 -30.14
CA MET A 381 7.68 -18.38 -29.39
C MET A 381 8.54 -18.23 -28.13
N GLN A 382 8.86 -16.98 -27.79
CA GLN A 382 9.51 -16.66 -26.52
C GLN A 382 8.48 -16.73 -25.38
N VAL A 383 8.86 -17.40 -24.29
CA VAL A 383 8.00 -17.61 -23.12
C VAL A 383 8.76 -17.35 -21.82
N TRP A 384 8.01 -17.08 -20.75
CA TRP A 384 8.55 -16.96 -19.40
C TRP A 384 8.33 -18.24 -18.60
N MET A 385 9.43 -18.94 -18.32
CA MET A 385 9.46 -20.12 -17.45
C MET A 385 9.65 -19.68 -16.01
N SER A 386 8.89 -20.26 -15.09
CA SER A 386 9.02 -20.00 -13.65
C SER A 386 8.58 -21.22 -12.84
N HIS A 387 9.38 -22.28 -12.88
CA HIS A 387 9.05 -23.53 -12.19
C HIS A 387 10.26 -24.17 -11.50
N GLY A 388 10.01 -24.81 -10.36
CA GLY A 388 10.98 -25.68 -9.70
C GLY A 388 10.82 -27.14 -10.12
N ASP A 389 9.57 -27.60 -10.20
CA ASP A 389 9.21 -28.93 -10.65
C ASP A 389 8.87 -28.93 -12.14
N GLN A 390 9.01 -30.07 -12.79
CA GLN A 390 8.58 -30.27 -14.17
C GLN A 390 8.07 -31.69 -14.38
N LEU A 391 7.28 -31.91 -15.43
CA LEU A 391 6.86 -33.26 -15.79
C LEU A 391 8.08 -34.09 -16.23
N SER A 392 8.13 -35.35 -15.84
CA SER A 392 9.10 -36.35 -16.32
C SER A 392 8.46 -37.43 -17.19
N ALA A 393 7.14 -37.61 -17.05
CA ALA A 393 6.33 -38.39 -17.97
C ALA A 393 4.94 -37.74 -18.13
N PRO A 394 4.43 -37.61 -19.37
CA PRO A 394 3.10 -37.08 -19.59
C PRO A 394 2.04 -38.09 -19.10
N PRO A 395 0.83 -37.64 -18.75
CA PRO A 395 -0.28 -38.54 -18.49
C PRO A 395 -0.63 -39.38 -19.73
N PRO A 396 -1.27 -40.55 -19.56
CA PRO A 396 -1.80 -41.32 -20.70
C PRO A 396 -2.73 -40.45 -21.57
N ASP A 397 -2.75 -40.71 -22.87
CA ASP A 397 -3.61 -40.02 -23.85
C ASP A 397 -3.35 -38.51 -24.04
N PHE A 398 -2.19 -38.01 -23.61
CA PHE A 398 -1.71 -36.66 -23.94
C PHE A 398 -0.64 -36.68 -25.03
N HIS A 399 -0.72 -35.71 -25.92
CA HIS A 399 0.29 -35.40 -26.92
C HIS A 399 1.16 -34.23 -26.44
N VAL A 400 2.44 -34.29 -26.77
CA VAL A 400 3.37 -33.18 -26.55
C VAL A 400 3.24 -32.20 -27.71
N ILE A 401 2.75 -30.99 -27.42
CA ILE A 401 2.51 -29.93 -28.41
C ILE A 401 3.50 -28.77 -28.27
N GLY A 402 4.41 -28.83 -27.30
CA GLY A 402 5.51 -27.86 -27.20
C GLY A 402 6.63 -28.30 -26.26
N VAL A 403 7.85 -27.91 -26.62
CA VAL A 403 9.09 -28.27 -25.90
C VAL A 403 10.02 -27.06 -25.78
N THR A 404 10.82 -27.01 -24.71
CA THR A 404 11.99 -26.11 -24.62
C THR A 404 13.27 -26.95 -24.59
N ALA A 405 14.44 -26.30 -24.52
CA ALA A 405 15.73 -27.00 -24.42
C ALA A 405 15.86 -27.84 -23.12
N THR A 406 15.12 -27.46 -22.09
CA THR A 406 15.22 -27.95 -20.70
C THR A 406 13.95 -28.66 -20.22
N ALA A 407 12.79 -28.32 -20.80
CA ALA A 407 11.49 -28.90 -20.47
C ALA A 407 10.90 -29.64 -21.69
N PRO A 408 11.04 -30.98 -21.75
CA PRO A 408 10.54 -31.80 -22.87
C PRO A 408 9.01 -31.92 -22.91
N TYR A 409 8.31 -31.52 -21.86
CA TYR A 409 6.84 -31.52 -21.76
C TYR A 409 6.32 -30.12 -21.44
N ALA A 410 6.87 -29.11 -22.13
CA ALA A 410 6.54 -27.71 -21.88
C ALA A 410 5.10 -27.34 -22.25
N ALA A 411 4.48 -28.06 -23.18
CA ALA A 411 3.05 -27.96 -23.46
C ALA A 411 2.46 -29.32 -23.88
N LEU A 412 1.31 -29.66 -23.32
CA LEU A 412 0.58 -30.91 -23.54
C LEU A 412 -0.88 -30.63 -23.94
N ALA A 413 -1.44 -31.52 -24.75
CA ALA A 413 -2.87 -31.52 -25.08
C ALA A 413 -3.43 -32.94 -25.07
N HIS A 414 -4.61 -33.13 -24.49
CA HIS A 414 -5.26 -34.44 -24.44
C HIS A 414 -5.84 -34.80 -25.82
N ASN A 415 -5.74 -36.07 -26.19
CA ASN A 415 -6.18 -36.59 -27.49
C ASN A 415 -7.68 -36.42 -27.80
N SER A 416 -8.56 -36.59 -26.80
CA SER A 416 -10.03 -36.57 -26.97
C SER A 416 -10.74 -35.51 -26.12
N LYS A 417 -10.22 -35.18 -24.94
CA LYS A 417 -10.78 -34.14 -24.08
C LYS A 417 -10.14 -32.78 -24.40
N PRO A 418 -10.87 -31.65 -24.27
CA PRO A 418 -10.31 -30.31 -24.47
C PRO A 418 -9.43 -29.87 -23.28
N PHE A 419 -8.47 -30.71 -22.89
CA PHE A 419 -7.54 -30.44 -21.80
C PHE A 419 -6.18 -30.08 -22.37
N TYR A 420 -5.64 -28.96 -21.87
CA TYR A 420 -4.35 -28.43 -22.26
C TYR A 420 -3.55 -28.11 -21.02
N GLY A 421 -2.24 -28.23 -21.09
CA GLY A 421 -1.37 -27.78 -20.02
C GLY A 421 -0.09 -27.19 -20.56
N ILE A 422 0.39 -26.13 -19.93
CA ILE A 422 1.60 -25.39 -20.31
C ILE A 422 2.47 -25.16 -19.09
N GLN A 423 3.79 -25.21 -19.25
CA GLN A 423 4.76 -25.06 -18.17
C GLN A 423 5.23 -23.61 -17.97
N PHE A 424 4.91 -22.72 -18.92
CA PHE A 424 5.23 -21.30 -18.90
C PHE A 424 4.02 -20.44 -18.50
N HIS A 425 4.27 -19.16 -18.19
CA HIS A 425 3.24 -18.19 -17.81
C HIS A 425 2.82 -17.32 -19.01
N PRO A 426 1.68 -17.56 -19.66
CA PRO A 426 1.19 -16.72 -20.76
C PRO A 426 0.61 -15.37 -20.29
N GLU A 427 0.32 -15.22 -19.01
CA GLU A 427 -0.32 -14.03 -18.43
C GLU A 427 0.65 -12.85 -18.24
N VAL A 428 1.95 -13.12 -18.16
CA VAL A 428 3.00 -12.11 -17.93
C VAL A 428 3.48 -11.48 -19.24
N THR A 429 3.89 -10.21 -19.17
CA THR A 429 4.42 -9.44 -20.30
C THR A 429 5.70 -10.03 -20.90
N HIS A 430 6.47 -10.75 -20.09
CA HIS A 430 7.67 -11.49 -20.51
C HIS A 430 7.38 -12.61 -21.51
N SER A 431 6.11 -13.02 -21.68
CA SER A 431 5.63 -13.90 -22.76
C SER A 431 4.88 -13.05 -23.79
N PRO A 432 5.53 -12.48 -24.82
CA PRO A 432 4.93 -11.42 -25.66
C PRO A 432 3.65 -11.84 -26.37
N ARG A 433 3.54 -13.13 -26.74
CA ARG A 433 2.37 -13.72 -27.39
C ARG A 433 1.44 -14.47 -26.43
N GLY A 434 1.68 -14.37 -25.12
CA GLY A 434 0.90 -15.09 -24.12
C GLY A 434 -0.57 -14.67 -24.06
N LYS A 435 -0.88 -13.39 -24.35
CA LYS A 435 -2.25 -12.92 -24.51
C LYS A 435 -2.99 -13.64 -25.64
N GLU A 436 -2.32 -13.97 -26.74
CA GLU A 436 -2.91 -14.73 -27.85
C GLU A 436 -3.21 -16.17 -27.41
N VAL A 437 -2.31 -16.83 -26.68
CA VAL A 437 -2.52 -18.19 -26.13
C VAL A 437 -3.76 -18.24 -25.24
N ILE A 438 -3.91 -17.29 -24.31
CA ILE A 438 -5.11 -17.20 -23.46
C ILE A 438 -6.35 -16.95 -24.32
N GLY A 439 -6.24 -16.09 -25.35
CA GLY A 439 -7.30 -15.80 -26.30
C GLY A 439 -7.79 -17.04 -27.05
N ARG A 440 -6.87 -17.88 -27.57
CA ARG A 440 -7.20 -19.16 -28.22
C ARG A 440 -7.98 -20.08 -27.29
N PHE A 441 -7.54 -20.18 -26.04
CA PHE A 441 -8.24 -21.01 -25.07
C PHE A 441 -9.67 -20.51 -24.80
N ILE A 442 -9.85 -19.22 -24.49
CA ILE A 442 -11.16 -18.73 -24.05
C ILE A 442 -12.14 -18.46 -25.22
N LEU A 443 -11.66 -17.94 -26.35
CA LEU A 443 -12.51 -17.58 -27.48
C LEU A 443 -12.77 -18.78 -28.38
N ASP A 444 -11.72 -19.49 -28.78
CA ASP A 444 -11.83 -20.54 -29.81
C ASP A 444 -12.17 -21.90 -29.19
N ILE A 445 -11.46 -22.30 -28.13
CA ILE A 445 -11.65 -23.61 -27.49
C ILE A 445 -12.87 -23.62 -26.57
N CYS A 446 -13.03 -22.60 -25.71
CA CYS A 446 -14.18 -22.51 -24.80
C CYS A 446 -15.44 -21.93 -25.46
N GLY A 447 -15.31 -21.26 -26.62
CA GLY A 447 -16.46 -20.64 -27.30
C GLY A 447 -17.12 -19.52 -26.48
N CYS A 448 -16.32 -18.72 -25.76
CA CYS A 448 -16.84 -17.63 -24.94
C CYS A 448 -17.20 -16.42 -25.81
N SER A 449 -18.36 -15.81 -25.54
CA SER A 449 -18.79 -14.59 -26.19
C SER A 449 -18.17 -13.35 -25.54
N GLN A 450 -17.89 -12.34 -26.35
CA GLN A 450 -17.21 -11.11 -25.92
C GLN A 450 -18.19 -10.03 -25.41
N HIS A 451 -19.03 -10.38 -24.43
CA HIS A 451 -20.07 -9.48 -23.89
C HIS A 451 -19.63 -8.65 -22.67
N TRP A 452 -18.43 -8.90 -22.12
CA TRP A 452 -17.92 -8.12 -20.99
C TRP A 452 -17.36 -6.78 -21.48
N THR A 453 -18.26 -5.81 -21.66
CA THR A 453 -17.92 -4.44 -22.07
C THR A 453 -18.35 -3.43 -21.02
N MET A 454 -17.59 -2.34 -20.86
CA MET A 454 -17.90 -1.32 -19.85
C MET A 454 -19.19 -0.57 -20.17
N GLN A 455 -19.61 -0.49 -21.44
CA GLN A 455 -20.87 0.10 -21.86
C GLN A 455 -22.06 -0.68 -21.30
N GLU A 456 -22.05 -2.02 -21.43
CA GLU A 456 -23.09 -2.87 -20.85
C GLU A 456 -23.04 -2.86 -19.32
N PHE A 457 -21.84 -2.81 -18.74
CA PHE A 457 -21.64 -2.77 -17.30
C PHE A 457 -22.31 -1.55 -16.65
N ILE A 458 -22.15 -0.34 -17.22
CA ILE A 458 -22.75 0.89 -16.66
C ILE A 458 -24.27 0.75 -16.50
N GLY A 459 -24.96 0.30 -17.54
CA GLY A 459 -26.42 0.18 -17.52
C GLY A 459 -26.91 -0.81 -16.47
N LYS A 460 -26.28 -1.99 -16.40
CA LYS A 460 -26.59 -3.02 -15.40
C LYS A 460 -26.31 -2.55 -13.98
N GLU A 461 -25.18 -1.88 -13.78
CA GLU A 461 -24.77 -1.42 -12.46
C GLU A 461 -25.63 -0.25 -11.96
N ILE A 462 -26.01 0.68 -12.82
CA ILE A 462 -26.99 1.74 -12.48
C ILE A 462 -28.33 1.13 -12.06
N ALA A 463 -28.83 0.13 -12.79
CA ALA A 463 -30.07 -0.56 -12.44
C ALA A 463 -29.96 -1.25 -11.07
N ARG A 464 -28.85 -1.94 -10.82
CA ARG A 464 -28.55 -2.60 -9.54
C ARG A 464 -28.51 -1.61 -8.37
N ILE A 465 -27.82 -0.48 -8.54
CA ILE A 465 -27.74 0.57 -7.51
C ILE A 465 -29.14 1.11 -7.19
N ARG A 466 -29.97 1.36 -8.20
CA ARG A 466 -31.36 1.85 -8.02
C ARG A 466 -32.23 0.84 -7.28
N GLU A 467 -32.09 -0.45 -7.58
CA GLU A 467 -32.80 -1.52 -6.90
C GLU A 467 -32.40 -1.62 -5.42
N ILE A 468 -31.08 -1.64 -5.14
CA ILE A 468 -30.53 -1.73 -3.79
C ILE A 468 -30.93 -0.54 -2.93
N CYS A 469 -30.80 0.68 -3.46
CA CYS A 469 -31.12 1.90 -2.73
C CYS A 469 -32.62 2.19 -2.68
N GLY A 470 -33.43 1.53 -3.51
CA GLY A 470 -34.85 1.78 -3.64
C GLY A 470 -35.18 3.22 -4.08
N PRO A 471 -36.45 3.63 -3.94
CA PRO A 471 -36.92 4.93 -4.42
C PRO A 471 -36.38 6.12 -3.59
N THR A 472 -36.16 5.93 -2.29
CA THR A 472 -35.88 7.04 -1.35
C THR A 472 -34.55 6.93 -0.62
N GLY A 473 -33.88 5.78 -0.60
CA GLY A 473 -32.66 5.59 0.19
C GLY A 473 -31.51 6.53 -0.23
N ARG A 474 -30.82 7.10 0.76
CA ARG A 474 -29.62 7.93 0.55
C ARG A 474 -28.34 7.14 0.79
N VAL A 475 -27.28 7.61 0.14
CA VAL A 475 -25.94 7.01 0.21
C VAL A 475 -24.93 8.09 0.55
N ILE A 476 -24.10 7.85 1.55
CA ILE A 476 -22.92 8.68 1.82
C ILE A 476 -21.66 7.97 1.35
N GLY A 477 -20.60 8.70 1.00
CA GLY A 477 -19.35 8.09 0.54
C GLY A 477 -18.14 8.94 0.80
N ALA A 478 -17.03 8.31 1.18
CA ALA A 478 -15.73 8.97 1.23
C ALA A 478 -15.15 9.11 -0.18
N VAL A 479 -14.78 10.34 -0.58
CA VAL A 479 -14.11 10.61 -1.86
C VAL A 479 -12.75 11.23 -1.61
N SER A 480 -11.73 10.62 -2.19
CA SER A 480 -10.32 11.00 -2.02
C SER A 480 -9.77 11.84 -3.18
N GLY A 481 -10.52 11.98 -4.28
CA GLY A 481 -10.01 12.54 -5.54
C GLY A 481 -9.20 11.55 -6.39
N GLY A 482 -9.02 10.31 -5.92
CA GLY A 482 -8.50 9.21 -6.72
C GLY A 482 -9.50 8.79 -7.81
N VAL A 483 -9.00 8.11 -8.84
CA VAL A 483 -9.83 7.63 -9.97
C VAL A 483 -10.99 6.76 -9.49
N ASP A 484 -10.75 5.83 -8.56
CA ASP A 484 -11.77 4.85 -8.16
C ASP A 484 -12.93 5.52 -7.43
N SER A 485 -12.61 6.36 -6.44
CA SER A 485 -13.62 7.10 -5.68
C SER A 485 -14.35 8.13 -6.55
N THR A 486 -13.68 8.74 -7.53
CA THR A 486 -14.30 9.68 -8.48
C THR A 486 -15.25 8.96 -9.45
N VAL A 487 -14.85 7.81 -10.00
CA VAL A 487 -15.68 6.99 -10.88
C VAL A 487 -16.89 6.44 -10.12
N ALA A 488 -16.68 5.93 -8.90
CA ALA A 488 -17.75 5.47 -8.04
C ALA A 488 -18.73 6.61 -7.70
N ALA A 489 -18.23 7.80 -7.35
CA ALA A 489 -19.04 8.97 -7.08
C ALA A 489 -19.89 9.40 -8.29
N LYS A 490 -19.30 9.43 -9.49
CA LYS A 490 -20.02 9.75 -10.72
C LYS A 490 -21.08 8.70 -11.03
N LEU A 491 -20.75 7.42 -10.90
CA LEU A 491 -21.69 6.31 -11.11
C LEU A 491 -22.88 6.38 -10.15
N MET A 492 -22.64 6.70 -8.87
CA MET A 492 -23.70 6.93 -7.89
C MET A 492 -24.58 8.12 -8.26
N HIS A 493 -23.97 9.23 -8.71
CA HIS A 493 -24.72 10.39 -9.16
C HIS A 493 -25.62 10.09 -10.37
N GLU A 494 -25.12 9.36 -11.37
CA GLU A 494 -25.94 8.90 -12.51
C GLU A 494 -27.08 7.96 -12.08
N ALA A 495 -26.84 7.13 -11.06
CA ALA A 495 -27.83 6.18 -10.57
C ALA A 495 -28.95 6.84 -9.74
N ILE A 496 -28.59 7.70 -8.78
CA ILE A 496 -29.52 8.19 -7.75
C ILE A 496 -29.51 9.72 -7.53
N GLY A 497 -28.73 10.46 -8.32
CA GLY A 497 -28.65 11.92 -8.28
C GLY A 497 -28.23 12.46 -6.91
N ASP A 498 -28.93 13.48 -6.43
CA ASP A 498 -28.66 14.16 -5.15
C ASP A 498 -28.93 13.31 -3.90
N ARG A 499 -29.35 12.06 -4.05
CA ARG A 499 -29.43 11.08 -2.94
C ARG A 499 -28.06 10.54 -2.56
N PHE A 500 -27.05 10.73 -3.40
CA PHE A 500 -25.66 10.48 -3.07
C PHE A 500 -25.00 11.76 -2.51
N HIS A 501 -24.33 11.63 -1.36
CA HIS A 501 -23.55 12.72 -0.75
C HIS A 501 -22.11 12.26 -0.50
N ALA A 502 -21.16 12.90 -1.18
CA ALA A 502 -19.75 12.66 -1.03
C ALA A 502 -19.16 13.50 0.12
N ILE A 503 -18.19 12.94 0.84
CA ILE A 503 -17.39 13.61 1.86
C ILE A 503 -15.93 13.48 1.47
N MET A 504 -15.24 14.60 1.31
CA MET A 504 -13.80 14.66 1.15
C MET A 504 -13.17 15.25 2.41
N VAL A 505 -12.19 14.56 2.97
CA VAL A 505 -11.41 15.07 4.10
C VAL A 505 -10.05 15.50 3.58
N ASP A 506 -9.76 16.79 3.69
CA ASP A 506 -8.40 17.29 3.53
C ASP A 506 -7.62 17.00 4.81
N ASN A 507 -6.66 16.09 4.70
CA ASN A 507 -5.82 15.65 5.81
C ASN A 507 -4.53 16.48 5.93
N GLY A 508 -4.37 17.53 5.12
CA GLY A 508 -3.21 18.42 5.14
C GLY A 508 -1.93 17.82 4.56
N VAL A 509 -1.99 16.60 4.02
CA VAL A 509 -0.85 15.90 3.38
C VAL A 509 -1.17 15.48 1.94
N LEU A 510 -2.06 16.21 1.27
CA LEU A 510 -2.38 16.02 -0.14
C LEU A 510 -1.37 16.75 -1.05
N ARG A 511 -1.45 16.56 -2.37
CA ARG A 511 -0.67 17.34 -3.35
C ARG A 511 -1.10 18.81 -3.35
N LEU A 512 -0.25 19.66 -3.92
CA LEU A 512 -0.51 21.10 -4.02
C LEU A 512 -1.88 21.36 -4.66
N ASN A 513 -2.75 22.09 -3.95
CA ASN A 513 -4.11 22.44 -4.36
C ASN A 513 -5.05 21.26 -4.66
N GLU A 514 -4.75 20.05 -4.19
CA GLU A 514 -5.51 18.85 -4.53
C GLU A 514 -6.97 18.90 -4.05
N ALA A 515 -7.22 19.30 -2.80
CA ALA A 515 -8.59 19.41 -2.29
C ALA A 515 -9.44 20.40 -3.09
N LYS A 516 -8.88 21.57 -3.43
CA LYS A 516 -9.55 22.57 -4.25
C LYS A 516 -9.84 22.05 -5.67
N GLN A 517 -8.88 21.40 -6.31
CA GLN A 517 -9.07 20.81 -7.64
C GLN A 517 -10.17 19.74 -7.64
N VAL A 518 -10.21 18.90 -6.59
CA VAL A 518 -11.23 17.85 -6.46
C VAL A 518 -12.60 18.43 -6.16
N ASP A 519 -12.69 19.50 -5.36
CA ASP A 519 -13.94 20.20 -5.08
C ASP A 519 -14.55 20.81 -6.35
N GLU A 520 -13.74 21.61 -7.07
CA GLU A 520 -14.16 22.22 -8.34
C GLU A 520 -14.63 21.14 -9.33
N MET A 521 -13.86 20.07 -9.47
CA MET A 521 -14.16 18.96 -10.37
C MET A 521 -15.48 18.25 -10.01
N LEU A 522 -15.61 17.76 -8.77
CA LEU A 522 -16.76 16.94 -8.39
C LEU A 522 -18.05 17.76 -8.38
N LYS A 523 -18.01 18.98 -7.85
CA LYS A 523 -19.20 19.83 -7.77
C LYS A 523 -19.54 20.48 -9.10
N ARG A 524 -18.59 21.21 -9.71
CA ARG A 524 -18.84 22.04 -10.90
C ARG A 524 -18.94 21.18 -12.15
N ASP A 525 -18.00 20.27 -12.35
CA ASP A 525 -17.87 19.56 -13.62
C ASP A 525 -18.71 18.26 -13.65
N LEU A 526 -18.90 17.61 -12.49
CA LEU A 526 -19.59 16.31 -12.40
C LEU A 526 -20.97 16.36 -11.73
N GLY A 527 -21.34 17.48 -11.08
CA GLY A 527 -22.64 17.66 -10.40
C GLY A 527 -22.80 16.89 -9.09
N VAL A 528 -21.71 16.34 -8.54
CA VAL A 528 -21.74 15.54 -7.31
C VAL A 528 -21.93 16.44 -6.09
N ASN A 529 -22.90 16.11 -5.25
CA ASN A 529 -23.08 16.75 -3.95
C ASN A 529 -21.91 16.37 -3.03
N LEU A 530 -21.03 17.33 -2.72
CA LEU A 530 -19.78 17.10 -1.99
C LEU A 530 -19.65 18.05 -0.80
N THR A 531 -19.27 17.51 0.35
CA THR A 531 -18.78 18.27 1.50
C THR A 531 -17.27 18.09 1.62
N VAL A 532 -16.52 19.20 1.60
CA VAL A 532 -15.08 19.21 1.85
C VAL A 532 -14.83 19.64 3.29
N VAL A 533 -14.03 18.86 4.00
CA VAL A 533 -13.73 19.04 5.42
C VAL A 533 -12.24 19.27 5.55
N ASP A 534 -11.84 20.49 5.90
CA ASP A 534 -10.46 20.77 6.26
C ASP A 534 -10.18 20.26 7.68
N ALA A 535 -9.36 19.21 7.77
CA ALA A 535 -8.89 18.65 9.03
C ALA A 535 -7.35 18.73 9.15
N SER A 536 -6.69 19.54 8.30
CA SER A 536 -5.22 19.59 8.19
C SER A 536 -4.52 19.78 9.54
N ASP A 537 -5.02 20.70 10.37
CA ASP A 537 -4.45 20.97 11.70
C ASP A 537 -4.55 19.76 12.64
N LEU A 538 -5.66 19.04 12.59
CA LEU A 538 -5.88 17.85 13.41
C LEU A 538 -4.94 16.71 13.01
N PHE A 539 -4.75 16.50 11.70
CA PHE A 539 -3.84 15.46 11.22
C PHE A 539 -2.38 15.80 11.52
N LEU A 540 -1.95 17.03 11.21
CA LEU A 540 -0.57 17.46 11.44
C LEU A 540 -0.21 17.46 12.93
N SER A 541 -1.12 17.87 13.82
CA SER A 541 -0.87 17.80 15.27
C SER A 541 -0.74 16.38 15.80
N ARG A 542 -1.43 15.39 15.19
CA ARG A 542 -1.30 13.97 15.57
C ARG A 542 -0.07 13.29 14.97
N LEU A 543 0.44 13.81 13.84
CA LEU A 543 1.65 13.33 13.19
C LEU A 543 2.94 13.94 13.76
N ASP A 544 2.82 14.92 14.66
CA ASP A 544 3.96 15.60 15.25
C ASP A 544 4.90 14.62 15.98
N GLY A 545 6.17 14.64 15.60
CA GLY A 545 7.21 13.76 16.14
C GLY A 545 7.09 12.27 15.74
N VAL A 546 6.18 11.89 14.84
CA VAL A 546 6.02 10.50 14.40
C VAL A 546 6.88 10.22 13.17
N GLU A 547 7.84 9.31 13.31
CA GLU A 547 8.73 8.90 12.22
C GLU A 547 8.36 7.53 11.63
N ASP A 548 7.91 6.59 12.47
CA ASP A 548 7.58 5.23 12.05
C ASP A 548 6.44 5.21 11.01
N PRO A 549 6.66 4.64 9.81
CA PRO A 549 5.66 4.62 8.73
C PRO A 549 4.36 3.94 9.11
N GLU A 550 4.42 2.83 9.85
CA GLU A 550 3.25 2.07 10.26
C GLU A 550 2.41 2.86 11.28
N GLN A 551 3.06 3.56 12.20
CA GLN A 551 2.39 4.51 13.10
C GLN A 551 1.76 5.67 12.32
N LYS A 552 2.45 6.27 11.35
CA LYS A 552 1.86 7.32 10.49
C LYS A 552 0.59 6.82 9.80
N ARG A 553 0.63 5.64 9.20
CA ARG A 553 -0.52 5.00 8.53
C ARG A 553 -1.69 4.81 9.50
N LYS A 554 -1.45 4.25 10.68
CA LYS A 554 -2.47 4.03 11.71
C LYS A 554 -3.08 5.35 12.21
N ILE A 555 -2.26 6.36 12.47
CA ILE A 555 -2.73 7.67 12.95
C ILE A 555 -3.61 8.34 11.89
N ILE A 556 -3.18 8.35 10.63
CA ILE A 556 -3.95 8.93 9.54
C ILE A 556 -5.26 8.17 9.34
N GLY A 557 -5.22 6.83 9.28
CA GLY A 557 -6.41 6.00 9.11
C GLY A 557 -7.44 6.22 10.23
N ASN A 558 -7.02 6.18 11.49
CA ASN A 558 -7.91 6.39 12.64
C ASN A 558 -8.46 7.81 12.68
N THR A 559 -7.64 8.82 12.38
CA THR A 559 -8.08 10.22 12.38
C THR A 559 -9.08 10.48 11.27
N PHE A 560 -8.85 9.92 10.08
CA PHE A 560 -9.77 9.97 8.95
C PHE A 560 -11.13 9.38 9.30
N ILE A 561 -11.16 8.20 9.92
CA ILE A 561 -12.41 7.55 10.34
C ILE A 561 -13.19 8.45 11.30
N ASN A 562 -12.54 9.00 12.33
CA ASN A 562 -13.21 9.87 13.30
C ASN A 562 -13.81 11.13 12.66
N VAL A 563 -13.07 11.78 11.75
CA VAL A 563 -13.55 12.97 11.04
C VAL A 563 -14.70 12.62 10.10
N PHE A 564 -14.59 11.50 9.37
CA PHE A 564 -15.63 11.01 8.49
C PHE A 564 -16.91 10.67 9.25
N GLU A 565 -16.82 9.94 10.36
CA GLU A 565 -17.99 9.57 11.19
C GLU A 565 -18.68 10.79 11.78
N THR A 566 -17.92 11.78 12.27
CA THR A 566 -18.47 13.04 12.78
C THR A 566 -19.29 13.74 11.70
N LYS A 567 -18.76 13.82 10.48
CA LYS A 567 -19.41 14.50 9.35
C LYS A 567 -20.56 13.69 8.76
N ALA A 568 -20.44 12.37 8.72
CA ALA A 568 -21.53 11.48 8.37
C ALA A 568 -22.73 11.66 9.31
N ALA A 569 -22.50 11.72 10.62
CA ALA A 569 -23.57 11.93 11.61
C ALA A 569 -24.27 13.29 11.45
N GLU A 570 -23.54 14.36 11.11
CA GLU A 570 -24.12 15.67 10.79
C GLU A 570 -25.04 15.59 9.56
N ILE A 571 -24.61 14.88 8.51
CA ILE A 571 -25.39 14.69 7.28
C ILE A 571 -26.62 13.81 7.52
N GLU A 572 -26.48 12.76 8.35
CA GLU A 572 -27.59 11.91 8.78
C GLU A 572 -28.65 12.72 9.53
N ALA A 573 -28.25 13.54 10.50
CA ALA A 573 -29.15 14.40 11.25
C ALA A 573 -29.88 15.41 10.34
N ALA A 574 -29.17 16.02 9.39
CA ALA A 574 -29.78 16.92 8.41
C ALA A 574 -30.78 16.20 7.50
N ALA A 575 -30.48 14.96 7.10
CA ALA A 575 -31.39 14.14 6.31
C ALA A 575 -32.65 13.74 7.09
N GLU A 576 -32.53 13.42 8.38
CA GLU A 576 -33.68 13.11 9.25
C GLU A 576 -34.61 14.32 9.45
N GLU A 577 -34.05 15.54 9.58
CA GLU A 577 -34.85 16.75 9.65
C GLU A 577 -35.56 17.05 8.32
N GLU A 578 -34.88 16.88 7.18
CA GLU A 578 -35.49 17.04 5.86
C GLU A 578 -36.67 16.05 5.65
N GLU A 579 -36.51 14.80 6.09
CA GLU A 579 -37.56 13.78 6.04
C GLU A 579 -38.79 14.18 6.88
N LYS A 580 -38.58 14.71 8.10
CA LYS A 580 -39.66 15.19 8.98
C LYS A 580 -40.46 16.35 8.37
N THR A 581 -39.80 17.20 7.57
CA THR A 581 -40.46 18.34 6.89
C THR A 581 -41.32 17.94 5.68
N GLY A 582 -41.39 16.64 5.34
CA GLY A 582 -42.29 16.14 4.29
C GLY A 582 -41.76 16.30 2.87
N ALA A 583 -40.45 16.54 2.70
CA ALA A 583 -39.79 16.49 1.39
C ALA A 583 -39.75 15.03 0.88
N ALA A 584 -40.86 14.59 0.27
CA ALA A 584 -41.16 13.20 -0.06
C ALA A 584 -40.18 12.52 -1.05
N ALA A 585 -39.14 13.21 -1.53
CA ALA A 585 -38.23 12.70 -2.56
C ALA A 585 -37.00 11.96 -1.99
N LYS A 586 -36.62 12.15 -0.72
CA LYS A 586 -35.35 11.62 -0.17
C LYS A 586 -35.51 11.16 1.29
N GLY A 587 -35.39 9.85 1.55
CA GLY A 587 -35.49 9.25 2.90
C GLY A 587 -34.16 9.24 3.66
N ARG A 588 -34.06 8.51 4.77
CA ARG A 588 -32.82 8.40 5.57
C ARG A 588 -31.59 7.87 4.82
N VAL A 589 -30.41 8.16 5.38
CA VAL A 589 -29.14 7.56 4.96
C VAL A 589 -29.10 6.10 5.41
N GLU A 590 -28.97 5.18 4.46
CA GLU A 590 -28.92 3.74 4.74
C GLU A 590 -27.62 3.08 4.28
N TRP A 591 -26.88 3.73 3.37
CA TRP A 591 -25.78 3.10 2.67
C TRP A 591 -24.50 3.92 2.74
N LEU A 592 -23.37 3.22 2.76
CA LEU A 592 -22.03 3.74 2.65
C LEU A 592 -21.38 3.22 1.36
N LEU A 593 -20.98 4.14 0.49
CA LEU A 593 -20.22 3.85 -0.72
C LEU A 593 -18.78 3.50 -0.40
N GLN A 594 -18.29 2.42 -0.99
CA GLN A 594 -16.87 2.07 -1.02
C GLN A 594 -16.42 1.82 -2.47
N GLY A 595 -15.26 2.36 -2.82
CA GLY A 595 -14.61 2.17 -4.12
C GLY A 595 -13.78 0.89 -4.20
N THR A 596 -14.19 -0.17 -3.52
CA THR A 596 -13.47 -1.45 -3.45
C THR A 596 -13.37 -2.07 -4.85
N LEU A 597 -12.17 -2.50 -5.23
CA LEU A 597 -11.92 -3.12 -6.54
C LEU A 597 -11.79 -4.63 -6.43
N TYR A 598 -11.79 -5.31 -7.58
CA TYR A 598 -11.68 -6.76 -7.66
C TYR A 598 -10.41 -7.33 -7.00
N PRO A 599 -9.21 -6.73 -7.17
CA PRO A 599 -8.01 -7.17 -6.44
C PRO A 599 -8.19 -7.14 -4.91
N ASP A 600 -8.92 -6.17 -4.37
CA ASP A 600 -9.10 -6.03 -2.91
C ASP A 600 -10.01 -7.12 -2.34
N VAL A 601 -11.01 -7.56 -3.12
CA VAL A 601 -11.89 -8.68 -2.75
C VAL A 601 -11.08 -9.98 -2.68
N ILE A 602 -10.26 -10.23 -3.70
CA ILE A 602 -9.48 -11.46 -3.80
C ILE A 602 -8.47 -11.56 -2.65
N GLU A 603 -7.76 -10.48 -2.34
CA GLU A 603 -6.79 -10.48 -1.24
C GLU A 603 -7.42 -10.76 0.13
N SER A 604 -8.73 -10.51 0.27
CA SER A 604 -9.48 -10.83 1.50
C SER A 604 -9.86 -12.31 1.62
N ILE A 605 -9.89 -13.05 0.50
CA ILE A 605 -10.26 -14.47 0.43
C ILE A 605 -8.97 -15.28 0.42
N SER A 606 -8.44 -15.68 1.58
CA SER A 606 -7.22 -16.52 1.66
C SER A 606 -7.54 -18.00 1.90
N PHE A 607 -6.79 -18.88 1.23
CA PHE A 607 -6.93 -20.34 1.32
C PHE A 607 -6.34 -20.94 2.61
N LYS A 608 -5.44 -20.23 3.31
CA LYS A 608 -4.81 -20.65 4.58
C LYS A 608 -5.38 -19.97 5.83
N GLY A 609 -6.65 -19.53 5.78
CA GLY A 609 -7.27 -18.70 6.82
C GLY A 609 -7.24 -17.21 6.47
N PRO A 610 -7.80 -16.29 7.29
CA PRO A 610 -7.89 -14.87 6.95
C PRO A 610 -6.49 -14.34 6.60
N SER A 611 -6.36 -13.81 5.39
CA SER A 611 -5.12 -13.22 4.89
C SER A 611 -4.59 -12.26 5.93
N ALA A 612 -3.27 -12.29 6.19
CA ALA A 612 -2.65 -11.26 7.02
C ALA A 612 -3.18 -9.91 6.51
N THR A 613 -3.80 -9.14 7.40
CA THR A 613 -4.59 -7.94 7.14
C THR A 613 -3.73 -6.79 6.58
N ILE A 614 -3.07 -7.02 5.46
CA ILE A 614 -2.08 -6.16 4.80
C ILE A 614 -2.77 -4.95 4.14
N LYS A 615 -4.08 -5.04 3.86
CA LYS A 615 -4.88 -3.92 3.33
C LYS A 615 -6.01 -3.46 4.26
N THR A 616 -5.74 -3.29 5.56
CA THR A 616 -6.72 -2.69 6.49
C THR A 616 -7.01 -1.21 6.21
N HIS A 617 -6.28 -0.56 5.30
CA HIS A 617 -6.27 0.92 5.15
C HIS A 617 -6.87 1.44 3.83
N HIS A 618 -7.25 0.55 2.89
CA HIS A 618 -7.79 0.96 1.58
C HIS A 618 -9.31 0.88 1.49
N ASN A 619 -9.90 -0.11 2.16
CA ASN A 619 -11.32 -0.06 2.44
C ASN A 619 -11.51 0.76 3.71
N VAL A 620 -12.65 1.41 3.86
CA VAL A 620 -13.07 2.04 5.13
C VAL A 620 -13.41 0.92 6.14
N GLY A 621 -12.50 -0.05 6.29
CA GLY A 621 -12.63 -1.30 7.04
C GLY A 621 -12.17 -1.18 8.48
N GLY A 622 -11.74 0.02 8.89
CA GLY A 622 -11.60 0.40 10.30
C GLY A 622 -12.88 0.97 10.90
N LEU A 623 -13.99 1.04 10.15
CA LEU A 623 -15.26 1.49 10.73
C LEU A 623 -15.65 0.55 11.86
N LEU A 624 -15.92 1.17 13.00
CA LEU A 624 -16.17 0.51 14.27
C LEU A 624 -17.26 -0.56 14.12
N LYS A 625 -17.19 -1.61 14.96
CA LYS A 625 -18.18 -2.70 15.04
C LYS A 625 -19.64 -2.22 15.25
N ASP A 626 -19.83 -0.92 15.49
CA ASP A 626 -21.09 -0.24 15.81
C ASP A 626 -21.70 0.54 14.63
N MET A 627 -21.11 0.50 13.43
CA MET A 627 -21.66 1.21 12.26
C MET A 627 -22.97 0.58 11.76
N LYS A 628 -24.00 1.42 11.58
CA LYS A 628 -25.38 1.00 11.20
C LYS A 628 -25.66 1.01 9.69
N LEU A 629 -24.75 1.58 8.88
CA LEU A 629 -24.91 1.72 7.44
C LEU A 629 -24.57 0.42 6.71
N LYS A 630 -25.31 0.14 5.63
CA LYS A 630 -25.06 -0.99 4.73
C LYS A 630 -24.02 -0.59 3.67
N LEU A 631 -23.18 -1.52 3.23
CA LEU A 631 -22.16 -1.23 2.21
C LEU A 631 -22.73 -1.31 0.78
N ILE A 632 -22.28 -0.40 -0.07
CA ILE A 632 -22.46 -0.48 -1.53
C ILE A 632 -21.10 -0.33 -2.21
N GLU A 633 -20.70 -1.37 -2.97
CA GLU A 633 -19.39 -1.46 -3.63
C GLU A 633 -19.61 -1.68 -5.13
N PRO A 634 -19.81 -0.62 -5.92
CA PRO A 634 -20.20 -0.77 -7.33
C PRO A 634 -19.03 -1.14 -8.26
N LEU A 635 -17.79 -0.92 -7.82
CA LEU A 635 -16.58 -1.24 -8.60
C LEU A 635 -15.96 -2.58 -8.21
N ARG A 636 -16.63 -3.34 -7.33
CA ARG A 636 -16.12 -4.56 -6.71
C ARG A 636 -15.70 -5.61 -7.72
N GLU A 637 -16.35 -5.65 -8.88
CA GLU A 637 -16.07 -6.62 -9.93
C GLU A 637 -15.04 -6.13 -10.95
N LEU A 638 -14.46 -4.93 -10.81
CA LEU A 638 -13.60 -4.32 -11.82
C LEU A 638 -12.12 -4.26 -11.44
N PHE A 639 -11.25 -4.39 -12.44
CA PHE A 639 -9.84 -4.01 -12.37
C PHE A 639 -9.65 -2.51 -12.63
N LYS A 640 -8.45 -2.00 -12.30
CA LYS A 640 -8.13 -0.57 -12.37
C LYS A 640 -8.22 0.01 -13.78
N ASP A 641 -7.81 -0.74 -14.79
CA ASP A 641 -7.92 -0.37 -16.21
C ASP A 641 -9.37 -0.32 -16.69
N GLU A 642 -10.20 -1.27 -16.23
CA GLU A 642 -11.65 -1.28 -16.45
C GLU A 642 -12.33 -0.07 -15.81
N VAL A 643 -11.97 0.28 -14.57
CA VAL A 643 -12.45 1.51 -13.90
C VAL A 643 -12.06 2.77 -14.68
N ARG A 644 -10.84 2.80 -15.25
CA ARG A 644 -10.43 3.92 -16.12
C ARG A 644 -11.24 3.97 -17.41
N ALA A 645 -11.52 2.82 -18.03
CA ALA A 645 -12.38 2.75 -19.20
C ALA A 645 -13.82 3.20 -18.89
N LEU A 646 -14.35 2.77 -17.74
CA LEU A 646 -15.63 3.20 -17.21
C LEU A 646 -15.69 4.73 -17.02
N GLY A 647 -14.64 5.30 -16.42
CA GLY A 647 -14.53 6.75 -16.22
C GLY A 647 -14.59 7.55 -17.53
N ARG A 648 -13.96 7.05 -18.60
CA ARG A 648 -14.05 7.68 -19.93
C ARG A 648 -15.47 7.66 -20.49
N LEU A 649 -16.17 6.53 -20.34
CA LEU A 649 -17.56 6.39 -20.79
C LEU A 649 -18.53 7.26 -19.98
N LEU A 650 -18.24 7.47 -18.70
CA LEU A 650 -18.98 8.40 -17.83
C LEU A 650 -18.61 9.88 -18.07
N SER A 651 -17.89 10.18 -19.16
CA SER A 651 -17.46 11.53 -19.56
C SER A 651 -16.62 12.25 -18.50
N ILE A 652 -15.86 11.51 -17.69
CA ILE A 652 -14.91 12.10 -16.75
C ILE A 652 -13.68 12.61 -17.54
N PRO A 653 -13.21 13.85 -17.29
CA PRO A 653 -12.10 14.41 -18.04
C PRO A 653 -10.83 13.53 -18.05
N PRO A 654 -10.14 13.37 -19.20
CA PRO A 654 -8.97 12.51 -19.32
C PRO A 654 -7.86 12.75 -18.28
N PRO A 655 -7.49 14.00 -17.92
CA PRO A 655 -6.44 14.26 -16.93
C PRO A 655 -6.69 13.62 -15.56
N LEU A 656 -7.95 13.31 -15.24
CA LEU A 656 -8.37 12.72 -13.99
C LEU A 656 -8.36 11.20 -14.07
N VAL A 657 -8.92 10.65 -15.14
CA VAL A 657 -8.94 9.20 -15.39
C VAL A 657 -7.52 8.65 -15.49
N GLN A 658 -6.61 9.40 -16.12
CA GLN A 658 -5.21 9.02 -16.30
C GLN A 658 -4.30 9.41 -15.13
N ARG A 659 -4.85 10.04 -14.08
CA ARG A 659 -4.06 10.47 -12.93
C ARG A 659 -3.33 9.28 -12.31
N HIS A 660 -2.06 9.50 -11.98
CA HIS A 660 -1.24 8.53 -11.25
C HIS A 660 -1.87 8.22 -9.88
N PRO A 661 -1.77 6.97 -9.40
CA PRO A 661 -2.19 6.61 -8.05
C PRO A 661 -1.56 7.52 -6.99
N PHE A 662 -2.32 7.80 -5.94
CA PHE A 662 -1.85 8.58 -4.81
C PHE A 662 -2.26 7.86 -3.51
N PRO A 663 -1.30 7.63 -2.59
CA PRO A 663 -1.56 6.85 -1.39
C PRO A 663 -2.53 7.60 -0.45
N GLY A 664 -3.34 6.85 0.32
CA GLY A 664 -4.26 7.43 1.31
C GLY A 664 -3.55 8.28 2.39
N PRO A 665 -2.41 7.81 2.95
CA PRO A 665 -1.53 8.62 3.79
C PRO A 665 -0.90 9.84 3.10
N GLY A 666 -1.07 9.97 1.79
CA GLY A 666 -0.58 11.08 0.99
C GLY A 666 0.93 11.27 1.10
N LEU A 667 1.34 12.54 1.24
CA LEU A 667 2.73 12.94 1.36
C LEU A 667 3.38 12.51 2.69
N ALA A 668 2.62 12.07 3.69
CA ALA A 668 3.18 11.66 4.98
C ALA A 668 4.12 10.44 4.87
N ILE A 669 3.87 9.56 3.89
CA ILE A 669 4.75 8.41 3.57
C ILE A 669 5.81 8.74 2.50
N ARG A 670 5.82 9.98 1.99
CA ARG A 670 6.85 10.50 1.08
C ARG A 670 7.78 11.49 1.76
N ILE A 671 7.57 11.75 3.06
CA ILE A 671 8.47 12.50 3.92
C ILE A 671 9.12 11.47 4.86
N LEU A 672 10.40 11.21 4.66
CA LEU A 672 11.18 10.38 5.57
C LEU A 672 11.55 11.21 6.79
N GLY A 673 11.13 10.77 7.97
CA GLY A 673 11.23 11.54 9.22
C GLY A 673 9.91 12.24 9.63
N PRO A 674 9.96 13.24 10.54
CA PRO A 674 8.78 13.90 11.06
C PRO A 674 7.99 14.68 10.00
N VAL A 675 6.66 14.60 10.05
CA VAL A 675 5.77 15.29 9.11
C VAL A 675 5.33 16.63 9.71
N THR A 676 5.87 17.73 9.19
CA THR A 676 5.48 19.09 9.58
C THR A 676 4.90 19.86 8.39
N ARG A 677 4.17 20.95 8.65
CA ARG A 677 3.59 21.79 7.60
C ARG A 677 4.65 22.35 6.63
N GLU A 678 5.82 22.68 7.15
CA GLU A 678 6.94 23.16 6.36
C GLU A 678 7.47 22.06 5.42
N GLN A 679 7.68 20.84 5.94
CA GLN A 679 8.12 19.70 5.13
C GLN A 679 7.10 19.33 4.05
N VAL A 680 5.80 19.38 4.38
CA VAL A 680 4.72 19.16 3.42
C VAL A 680 4.75 20.21 2.32
N ASN A 681 4.89 21.50 2.66
CA ASN A 681 4.93 22.58 1.68
C ASN A 681 6.13 22.45 0.73
N ILE A 682 7.33 22.16 1.28
CA ILE A 682 8.54 21.92 0.48
C ILE A 682 8.32 20.78 -0.52
N LEU A 683 7.77 19.66 -0.05
CA LEU A 683 7.52 18.50 -0.91
C LEU A 683 6.42 18.77 -1.95
N GLN A 684 5.35 19.48 -1.58
CA GLN A 684 4.27 19.86 -2.50
C GLN A 684 4.79 20.70 -3.68
N LEU A 685 5.67 21.67 -3.42
CA LEU A 685 6.25 22.52 -4.46
C LEU A 685 7.16 21.72 -5.39
N ALA A 686 8.02 20.88 -4.83
CA ALA A 686 8.95 20.07 -5.63
C ALA A 686 8.22 19.00 -6.46
N ASP A 687 7.21 18.33 -5.89
CA ASP A 687 6.37 17.37 -6.61
C ASP A 687 5.57 18.06 -7.73
N ALA A 688 5.06 19.27 -7.50
CA ALA A 688 4.36 20.05 -8.51
C ALA A 688 5.26 20.36 -9.73
N ILE A 689 6.48 20.84 -9.50
CA ILE A 689 7.47 21.09 -10.57
C ILE A 689 7.78 19.81 -11.32
N TYR A 690 8.00 18.71 -10.60
CA TYR A 690 8.35 17.42 -11.21
C TYR A 690 7.24 16.92 -12.15
N ILE A 691 5.99 16.91 -11.67
CA ILE A 691 4.84 16.50 -12.47
C ILE A 691 4.57 17.46 -13.64
N GLU A 692 4.77 18.76 -13.45
CA GLU A 692 4.62 19.77 -14.50
C GLU A 692 5.59 19.51 -15.66
N GLU A 693 6.88 19.27 -15.37
CA GLU A 693 7.89 19.01 -16.40
C GLU A 693 7.67 17.66 -17.11
N ILE A 694 7.22 16.63 -16.38
CA ILE A 694 6.81 15.35 -16.97
C ILE A 694 5.66 15.56 -17.97
N ARG A 695 4.65 16.38 -17.60
CA ARG A 695 3.52 16.69 -18.47
C ARG A 695 3.93 17.51 -19.69
N LYS A 696 4.76 18.54 -19.52
CA LYS A 696 5.31 19.34 -20.63
C LYS A 696 6.10 18.49 -21.63
N ALA A 697 6.76 17.44 -21.14
CA ALA A 697 7.50 16.48 -21.96
C ALA A 697 6.62 15.40 -22.61
N ASN A 698 5.30 15.40 -22.38
CA ASN A 698 4.36 14.34 -22.82
C ASN A 698 4.75 12.93 -22.36
N LEU A 699 5.40 12.82 -21.19
CA LEU A 699 5.84 11.53 -20.62
C LEU A 699 4.86 10.98 -19.57
N TYR A 700 3.89 11.79 -19.13
CA TYR A 700 2.99 11.44 -18.02
C TYR A 700 2.25 10.11 -18.22
N ASP A 701 1.74 9.88 -19.43
CA ASP A 701 0.96 8.67 -19.76
C ASP A 701 1.84 7.44 -20.02
N GLN A 702 3.16 7.63 -20.19
CA GLN A 702 4.13 6.54 -20.34
C GLN A 702 4.66 6.02 -19.00
N ILE A 703 4.37 6.75 -17.92
CA ILE A 703 4.80 6.46 -16.56
C ILE A 703 3.57 5.98 -15.78
N ALA A 704 3.69 4.85 -15.08
CA ALA A 704 2.58 4.32 -14.29
C ALA A 704 2.37 5.15 -13.01
N GLN A 705 3.46 5.60 -12.40
CA GLN A 705 3.45 6.47 -11.23
C GLN A 705 4.76 7.28 -11.13
N ALA A 706 4.65 8.59 -10.92
CA ALA A 706 5.77 9.49 -10.62
C ALA A 706 5.46 10.34 -9.38
N PHE A 707 6.47 10.58 -8.54
CA PHE A 707 6.40 11.44 -7.37
C PHE A 707 7.77 11.80 -6.82
N ALA A 708 7.82 12.82 -5.97
CA ALA A 708 9.00 13.17 -5.20
C ALA A 708 8.93 12.65 -3.75
N VAL A 709 10.10 12.46 -3.13
CA VAL A 709 10.29 11.97 -1.75
C VAL A 709 11.29 12.86 -1.04
N LEU A 710 10.92 13.43 0.10
CA LEU A 710 11.77 14.32 0.90
C LEU A 710 12.59 13.51 1.92
N LEU A 711 13.91 13.71 1.90
CA LEU A 711 14.84 12.95 2.76
C LEU A 711 15.22 13.75 4.02
N PRO A 712 15.42 13.09 5.18
CA PRO A 712 15.83 13.72 6.44
C PRO A 712 17.35 13.98 6.46
N VAL A 713 17.97 14.14 5.30
CA VAL A 713 19.40 14.41 5.15
C VAL A 713 19.58 15.78 4.51
N ARG A 714 20.63 16.46 4.92
CA ARG A 714 21.02 17.75 4.37
C ARG A 714 22.33 17.61 3.62
N ALA A 715 22.47 18.38 2.55
CA ALA A 715 23.68 18.42 1.74
C ALA A 715 24.19 19.84 1.64
N VAL A 716 25.50 19.96 1.45
CA VAL A 716 26.12 21.25 1.11
C VAL A 716 25.82 21.57 -0.35
N GLY A 717 25.37 22.79 -0.60
CA GLY A 717 25.18 23.36 -1.92
C GLY A 717 25.87 24.71 -2.06
N VAL A 718 25.97 25.18 -3.30
CA VAL A 718 26.37 26.55 -3.61
C VAL A 718 25.25 27.11 -4.48
N MET A 719 24.54 28.11 -3.96
CA MET A 719 23.42 28.76 -4.63
C MET A 719 23.68 30.27 -4.65
N GLY A 720 23.92 30.81 -5.84
CA GLY A 720 24.58 32.11 -5.97
C GLY A 720 26.01 32.07 -5.43
N ASP A 721 26.40 33.08 -4.64
CA ASP A 721 27.74 33.19 -4.04
C ASP A 721 27.81 32.64 -2.61
N ALA A 722 26.71 32.10 -2.07
CA ALA A 722 26.62 31.62 -0.69
C ALA A 722 26.58 30.09 -0.60
N ARG A 723 27.24 29.55 0.43
CA ARG A 723 27.16 28.13 0.78
C ARG A 723 25.82 27.86 1.48
N THR A 724 25.06 26.89 0.96
CA THR A 724 23.79 26.47 1.55
C THR A 724 23.90 25.08 2.19
N TYR A 725 23.03 24.80 3.17
CA TYR A 725 22.92 23.49 3.81
C TYR A 725 21.44 23.10 3.92
N GLU A 726 20.91 22.56 2.82
CA GLU A 726 19.49 22.31 2.61
C GLU A 726 19.21 20.82 2.37
N GLN A 727 17.94 20.45 2.25
CA GLN A 727 17.52 19.05 2.16
C GLN A 727 17.78 18.45 0.78
N VAL A 728 17.80 17.13 0.76
CA VAL A 728 17.89 16.32 -0.46
C VAL A 728 16.50 15.78 -0.78
N ILE A 729 16.13 15.81 -2.06
CA ILE A 729 14.91 15.18 -2.57
C ILE A 729 15.25 14.03 -3.52
N ALA A 730 14.52 12.93 -3.43
CA ALA A 730 14.58 11.82 -4.36
C ALA A 730 13.37 11.86 -5.29
N LEU A 731 13.62 11.76 -6.59
CA LEU A 731 12.61 11.62 -7.62
C LEU A 731 12.37 10.12 -7.88
N ARG A 732 11.11 9.72 -7.97
CA ARG A 732 10.69 8.36 -8.28
C ARG A 732 9.79 8.37 -9.51
N ALA A 733 10.02 7.46 -10.44
CA ALA A 733 9.09 7.14 -11.52
C ALA A 733 9.24 5.68 -11.90
N VAL A 734 8.12 5.00 -12.11
CA VAL A 734 8.09 3.56 -12.43
C VAL A 734 7.20 3.26 -13.63
N GLN A 735 7.56 2.22 -14.37
CA GLN A 735 6.74 1.59 -15.42
C GLN A 735 6.27 0.24 -14.92
N THR A 736 4.96 0.00 -15.07
CA THR A 736 4.34 -1.27 -14.69
C THR A 736 2.96 -1.38 -15.33
N GLU A 737 2.55 -2.62 -15.62
CA GLU A 737 1.16 -2.92 -15.97
C GLU A 737 0.31 -3.24 -14.76
N ASP A 738 0.89 -3.77 -13.66
CA ASP A 738 0.16 -4.43 -12.57
C ASP A 738 0.51 -3.95 -11.15
N PHE A 739 1.52 -3.08 -11.00
CA PHE A 739 2.11 -2.64 -9.72
C PHE A 739 2.66 -3.77 -8.82
N MET A 740 2.61 -5.02 -9.26
CA MET A 740 3.17 -6.18 -8.57
C MET A 740 4.65 -6.35 -8.92
N THR A 741 5.00 -6.11 -10.18
CA THR A 741 6.38 -5.88 -10.63
C THR A 741 6.48 -4.51 -11.27
N ALA A 742 7.60 -3.80 -11.09
CA ALA A 742 7.76 -2.48 -11.70
C ALA A 742 9.23 -2.20 -11.98
N ASP A 743 9.52 -1.66 -13.15
CA ASP A 743 10.85 -1.14 -13.46
C ASP A 743 10.90 0.38 -13.26
N TRP A 744 12.07 0.95 -13.00
CA TRP A 744 12.23 2.40 -12.93
C TRP A 744 12.15 3.01 -14.34
N TYR A 745 11.60 4.23 -14.45
CA TYR A 745 11.43 4.87 -15.75
C TYR A 745 12.74 5.48 -16.26
N VAL A 746 13.20 5.05 -17.44
CA VAL A 746 14.43 5.62 -18.03
C VAL A 746 14.14 6.98 -18.65
N PHE A 747 14.37 8.05 -17.89
CA PHE A 747 14.17 9.42 -18.39
C PHE A 747 15.24 9.84 -19.40
N PRO A 748 14.86 10.64 -20.41
CA PRO A 748 15.82 11.41 -21.19
C PRO A 748 16.62 12.38 -20.29
N PRO A 749 17.97 12.40 -20.37
CA PRO A 749 18.81 13.18 -19.46
C PRO A 749 18.49 14.69 -19.40
N GLU A 750 18.04 15.27 -20.51
CA GLU A 750 17.67 16.68 -20.61
C GLU A 750 16.43 17.05 -19.80
N ILE A 751 15.49 16.10 -19.65
CA ILE A 751 14.30 16.28 -18.83
C ILE A 751 14.67 16.26 -17.35
N LEU A 752 15.46 15.27 -16.92
CA LEU A 752 15.99 15.21 -15.54
C LEU A 752 16.81 16.45 -15.18
N ARG A 753 17.65 16.93 -16.11
CA ARG A 753 18.43 18.16 -15.92
C ARG A 753 17.53 19.35 -15.63
N ARG A 754 16.47 19.54 -16.42
CA ARG A 754 15.53 20.65 -16.25
C ARG A 754 14.74 20.54 -14.95
N ILE A 755 14.23 19.35 -14.62
CA ILE A 755 13.55 19.09 -13.34
C ILE A 755 14.48 19.44 -12.17
N SER A 756 15.71 18.92 -12.20
CA SER A 756 16.71 19.16 -11.15
C SER A 756 16.98 20.66 -10.98
N SER A 757 17.27 21.37 -12.07
CA SER A 757 17.53 22.82 -12.03
C SER A 757 16.35 23.63 -11.53
N ARG A 758 15.11 23.30 -11.95
CA ARG A 758 13.91 24.01 -11.47
C ARG A 758 13.68 23.79 -9.98
N ILE A 759 13.75 22.54 -9.52
CA ILE A 759 13.55 22.22 -8.10
C ILE A 759 14.56 22.97 -7.23
N THR A 760 15.86 22.94 -7.57
CA THR A 760 16.88 23.62 -6.75
C THR A 760 16.79 25.14 -6.80
N ASN A 761 16.28 25.73 -7.89
CA ASN A 761 16.22 27.18 -8.04
C ASN A 761 14.90 27.79 -7.52
N GLU A 762 13.80 27.05 -7.57
CA GLU A 762 12.45 27.54 -7.26
C GLU A 762 11.97 27.11 -5.87
N VAL A 763 12.49 26.00 -5.32
CA VAL A 763 12.04 25.46 -4.02
C VAL A 763 13.05 25.73 -2.93
N ALA A 764 12.78 26.75 -2.11
CA ALA A 764 13.58 27.04 -0.92
C ALA A 764 13.57 25.84 0.04
N GLY A 765 14.76 25.39 0.46
CA GLY A 765 14.93 24.26 1.36
C GLY A 765 15.38 22.96 0.67
N ILE A 766 15.56 22.96 -0.66
CA ILE A 766 16.14 21.84 -1.42
C ILE A 766 17.33 22.33 -2.25
N ASN A 767 18.50 21.74 -2.03
CA ASN A 767 19.69 22.04 -2.84
C ASN A 767 20.29 20.86 -3.59
N ARG A 768 19.65 19.68 -3.49
CA ARG A 768 20.12 18.47 -4.15
C ARG A 768 18.96 17.57 -4.53
N VAL A 769 19.03 17.06 -5.75
CA VAL A 769 18.04 16.18 -6.34
C VAL A 769 18.72 14.86 -6.72
N THR A 770 18.11 13.74 -6.38
CA THR A 770 18.52 12.38 -6.77
C THR A 770 17.39 11.68 -7.54
N TYR A 771 17.69 10.58 -8.22
CA TYR A 771 16.71 9.76 -8.93
C TYR A 771 16.84 8.30 -8.51
N ASP A 772 15.71 7.64 -8.21
CA ASP A 772 15.67 6.26 -7.76
C ASP A 772 15.63 5.27 -8.93
N ILE A 773 16.73 4.53 -9.09
CA ILE A 773 16.97 3.52 -10.14
C ILE A 773 16.76 2.08 -9.64
N SER A 774 15.97 1.88 -8.58
CA SER A 774 15.71 0.56 -8.00
C SER A 774 14.40 -0.04 -8.54
N SER A 775 14.46 -1.23 -9.16
CA SER A 775 13.26 -1.95 -9.62
C SER A 775 12.53 -2.64 -8.46
N LYS A 776 11.27 -3.03 -8.68
CA LYS A 776 10.47 -3.88 -7.80
C LYS A 776 10.32 -5.27 -8.44
N PRO A 777 10.89 -6.34 -7.86
CA PRO A 777 11.86 -6.39 -6.73
C PRO A 777 13.28 -5.91 -7.10
N PRO A 778 14.19 -5.62 -6.15
CA PRO A 778 14.12 -5.87 -4.70
C PRO A 778 13.47 -4.75 -3.86
N ALA A 779 13.24 -3.57 -4.41
CA ALA A 779 12.65 -2.44 -3.70
C ALA A 779 11.10 -2.43 -3.81
N THR A 780 10.47 -1.46 -3.16
CA THR A 780 9.05 -1.11 -3.35
C THR A 780 8.89 0.12 -4.23
N VAL A 781 7.66 0.45 -4.65
CA VAL A 781 7.39 1.67 -5.43
C VAL A 781 7.53 2.90 -4.52
N GLU A 782 6.76 2.94 -3.42
CA GLU A 782 6.90 3.94 -2.34
C GLU A 782 8.10 3.61 -1.45
N TRP A 783 8.68 4.63 -0.81
CA TRP A 783 9.87 4.49 0.05
C TRP A 783 9.55 4.11 1.51
N LEU A 784 8.29 4.28 1.94
CA LEU A 784 7.77 3.95 3.28
C LEU A 784 6.42 3.27 3.20
#